data_AF-A0A7Y1UZ53-F1
#
_entry.id   AF-A0A7Y1UZ53-F1
#
_cell.length_a   1.000
_cell.length_b   1.000
_cell.length_c   1.000
_cell.angle_alpha   90.00
_cell.angle_beta   90.00
_cell.angle_gamma   90.00
#
_symmetry.space_group_name_H-M   'P 1'
#
loop_
_entity.id
_entity.type
_entity.pdbx_description
1 polymer ?
#
loop_
_entity_poly.entity_id
_entity_poly.type
_entity_poly.pdbx_seq_one_letter_code
_entity_poly.pdbx_strand_id
1 'polypeptide(L)'
;MDDDRIMRAVIERVLSRAGIEVVAVDVDEALDLINDVEFDLVICDRSMPGVSGQEFLEVVRSDHRFDLTPFLFLTVSDEMDDLVLGFNAGADDYITKPFQPAELIARVTSRLNRAARARRRSTELLDIDTFEFQLERELLRAGNGGPGGVLAVINVPSLKAVEKSLGEMTRRRVLEEIAVVIGQSAGELDIVGATRHGDLAVLMPATNVRTAADRLREMSSRAAAMVTQAQGLNIRPVPMIGFVEFESKRVDTLRQVFPRASQAAEEAQGTQDLQPRRWIPADEIDTEHQDHKGGRESLQVVATLLLSLILPFLVYTALWVNGIDVSWPVYIAVVVVLVTTAALIWLEGIFAARHPGAPLVAGAPEPPASAIICAYMPNEAATIVETIEHFLTVDYPAGLQIILAYNTPDYHPVEAELQMIAERHRNLLLLKVENSNSKAQNLNAALARTTGEFIGVFDADHHPDVDSFHRAWRWLSNGYDVVQGHCLVRNPEETFLAKMVAIEFETIYSVSHPGRWLRDGFGIFGGSNGYWKTEALHMTRMRGSMLTEDIDASMRVLEAGGHIASDPWLISRELATTTARQIWNQRLRWAQGWTQVSLRHLLAMMRLPHFTARQKFGVFMLLFQREIYPWVSTQIFPLLAFWWLRGDVLDWFVPVFIAATIFTTSVGPGTVLITYRQAHPSVKHKWWFLQYGVFATFIYTEAKNVIARVGHLKEVLGESSWRVTPRSADPASAALPAAIGAAVFDSTPDKEATAAADSPLLAASATKPRAETVSDRLAEVRRATGSCLWCGETRSLNAPTCPRCGNGWIDQTLDEVQLGEKIEFPPRSPAAELSPNQVSKRRLVVLGAAVIAAALFATFAFEPQVATTRPGGSPIVLGETVGSTSLPAVTTTAAPSPTTVAPTTVSPTNPPPTTLPTPTTTTTTLPPLPATSPVEVDSLTLGAFALGPFDFGAAADPVVGSLVATLGQPDAIEAADESWGLCPGQTGTVIRWGSLSTILRQDGSIERFVGYRYEGEGEMRTISGLTVGTTLEDAQALYPSSIVTTSTLDDGTDIYLLLRSADRRTLLWGSVDGSELPVITGINSYRPCDRGPFGD
;
A
#
# COMPACT_ATOMS: atom_id res chain seq x y z
N MET A 1 -0.34 -49.49 -35.86
CA MET A 1 -1.47 -49.51 -36.80
C MET A 1 -0.94 -49.74 -38.20
N ASP A 2 -1.43 -50.76 -38.89
CA ASP A 2 -1.02 -51.17 -40.25
C ASP A 2 -2.11 -52.11 -40.79
N ASP A 3 -2.50 -52.07 -42.05
CA ASP A 3 -3.54 -52.97 -42.60
C ASP A 3 -3.01 -54.39 -42.85
N ASP A 4 -1.69 -54.56 -43.03
CA ASP A 4 -1.04 -55.86 -43.21
C ASP A 4 -0.84 -56.57 -41.87
N ARG A 5 -1.65 -57.62 -41.66
CA ARG A 5 -1.59 -58.48 -40.48
C ARG A 5 -0.21 -59.11 -40.24
N ILE A 6 0.53 -59.44 -41.30
CA ILE A 6 1.88 -60.02 -41.18
C ILE A 6 2.84 -58.94 -40.66
N MET A 7 2.77 -57.73 -41.21
CA MET A 7 3.59 -56.60 -40.79
C MET A 7 3.34 -56.24 -39.32
N ARG A 8 2.07 -56.17 -38.90
CA ARG A 8 1.68 -55.98 -37.49
C ARG A 8 2.35 -57.00 -36.56
N ALA A 9 2.25 -58.28 -36.89
CA ALA A 9 2.82 -59.36 -36.07
C ALA A 9 4.35 -59.35 -36.02
N VAL A 10 5.02 -58.86 -37.08
CA VAL A 10 6.48 -58.71 -37.09
C VAL A 10 6.91 -57.54 -36.18
N ILE A 11 6.28 -56.38 -36.32
CA ILE A 11 6.58 -55.19 -35.51
C ILE A 11 6.37 -55.47 -34.03
N GLU A 12 5.22 -56.03 -33.68
CA GLU A 12 4.86 -56.44 -32.32
C GLU A 12 5.95 -57.35 -31.74
N ARG A 13 6.31 -58.43 -32.45
CA ARG A 13 7.34 -59.36 -31.98
C ARG A 13 8.72 -58.72 -31.82
N VAL A 14 9.11 -57.82 -32.71
CA VAL A 14 10.42 -57.15 -32.67
C VAL A 14 10.50 -56.21 -31.46
N LEU A 15 9.48 -55.38 -31.25
CA LEU A 15 9.46 -54.39 -30.18
C LEU A 15 9.20 -55.03 -28.80
N SER A 16 8.33 -56.04 -28.70
CA SER A 16 8.12 -56.77 -27.44
C SER A 16 9.38 -57.50 -26.97
N ARG A 17 10.21 -58.01 -27.89
CA ARG A 17 11.53 -58.57 -27.53
C ARG A 17 12.52 -57.53 -27.01
N ALA A 18 12.34 -56.27 -27.38
CA ALA A 18 13.10 -55.15 -26.85
C ALA A 18 12.54 -54.62 -25.51
N GLY A 19 11.50 -55.27 -24.95
CA GLY A 19 10.87 -54.88 -23.68
C GLY A 19 9.83 -53.76 -23.81
N ILE A 20 9.35 -53.48 -25.02
CA ILE A 20 8.33 -52.45 -25.28
C ILE A 20 6.96 -53.13 -25.36
N GLU A 21 6.00 -52.62 -24.59
CA GLU A 21 4.61 -53.07 -24.69
C GLU A 21 3.98 -52.54 -26.00
N VAL A 22 3.34 -53.42 -26.77
CA VAL A 22 2.80 -53.09 -28.10
C VAL A 22 1.35 -53.52 -28.18
N VAL A 23 0.51 -52.60 -28.65
CA VAL A 23 -0.87 -52.89 -29.04
C VAL A 23 -0.96 -52.79 -30.55
N ALA A 24 -1.19 -53.93 -31.22
CA ALA A 24 -1.21 -54.02 -32.68
C ALA A 24 -2.66 -54.10 -33.20
N VAL A 25 -3.15 -53.00 -33.76
CA VAL A 25 -4.54 -52.82 -34.24
C VAL A 25 -4.61 -52.55 -35.74
N ASP A 26 -5.76 -52.84 -36.35
CA ASP A 26 -6.10 -52.36 -37.69
C ASP A 26 -6.64 -50.91 -37.67
N VAL A 27 -7.10 -50.43 -38.83
CA VAL A 27 -7.49 -49.03 -39.01
C VAL A 27 -8.72 -48.65 -38.19
N ASP A 28 -9.74 -49.49 -38.21
CA ASP A 28 -11.02 -49.21 -37.55
C ASP A 28 -10.86 -49.31 -36.02
N GLU A 29 -10.14 -50.33 -35.55
CA GLU A 29 -9.82 -50.51 -34.13
C GLU A 29 -8.99 -49.33 -33.56
N ALA A 30 -8.11 -48.73 -34.36
CA ALA A 30 -7.26 -47.62 -33.91
C ALA A 30 -8.04 -46.34 -33.60
N LEU A 31 -9.09 -46.05 -34.37
CA LEU A 31 -9.94 -44.87 -34.18
C LEU A 31 -10.80 -44.98 -32.92
N ASP A 32 -11.24 -46.17 -32.56
CA ASP A 32 -11.95 -46.41 -31.30
C ASP A 32 -10.96 -46.33 -30.12
N LEU A 33 -9.80 -46.99 -30.25
CA LEU A 33 -8.85 -47.14 -29.15
C LEU A 33 -8.18 -45.84 -28.72
N ILE A 34 -7.97 -44.89 -29.64
CA ILE A 34 -7.35 -43.59 -29.32
C ILE A 34 -8.24 -42.71 -28.42
N ASN A 35 -9.55 -42.99 -28.36
CA ASN A 35 -10.44 -42.30 -27.43
C ASN A 35 -10.25 -42.79 -25.98
N ASP A 36 -10.01 -44.09 -25.82
CA ASP A 36 -10.04 -44.76 -24.51
C ASP A 36 -8.65 -44.97 -23.87
N VAL A 37 -7.57 -44.97 -24.66
CA VAL A 37 -6.22 -45.33 -24.20
C VAL A 37 -5.19 -44.29 -24.64
N GLU A 38 -4.32 -43.89 -23.70
CA GLU A 38 -3.17 -43.04 -23.98
C GLU A 38 -1.95 -43.86 -24.42
N PHE A 39 -1.19 -43.34 -25.39
CA PHE A 39 -0.03 -44.01 -25.98
C PHE A 39 1.22 -43.14 -25.87
N ASP A 40 2.35 -43.79 -25.57
CA ASP A 40 3.66 -43.13 -25.47
C ASP A 40 4.36 -42.93 -26.82
N LEU A 41 3.92 -43.64 -27.87
CA LEU A 41 4.37 -43.50 -29.25
C LEU A 41 3.38 -44.18 -30.19
N VAL A 42 3.13 -43.60 -31.36
CA VAL A 42 2.29 -44.19 -32.41
C VAL A 42 3.15 -44.60 -33.62
N ILE A 43 2.98 -45.84 -34.09
CA ILE A 43 3.53 -46.33 -35.36
C ILE A 43 2.37 -46.56 -36.32
N CYS A 44 2.39 -45.89 -37.47
CA CYS A 44 1.30 -45.91 -38.44
C CYS A 44 1.82 -46.18 -39.85
N ASP A 45 1.20 -47.09 -40.60
CA ASP A 45 1.43 -47.17 -42.04
C ASP A 45 0.84 -45.94 -42.72
N ARG A 46 1.61 -45.33 -43.63
CA ARG A 46 1.16 -44.20 -44.43
C ARG A 46 0.06 -44.61 -45.41
N SER A 47 0.18 -45.77 -46.04
CA SER A 47 -0.67 -46.18 -47.17
C SER A 47 -1.62 -47.31 -46.78
N MET A 48 -2.74 -46.95 -46.17
CA MET A 48 -3.78 -47.90 -45.77
C MET A 48 -5.09 -47.66 -46.56
N PRO A 49 -5.85 -48.72 -46.87
CA PRO A 49 -7.17 -48.59 -47.45
C PRO A 49 -8.17 -48.03 -46.41
N GLY A 50 -8.97 -47.05 -46.82
CA GLY A 50 -9.99 -46.41 -45.97
C GLY A 50 -9.53 -45.03 -45.46
N VAL A 51 -8.72 -45.00 -44.40
CA VAL A 51 -8.16 -43.78 -43.82
C VAL A 51 -6.66 -43.77 -44.05
N SER A 52 -6.15 -42.68 -44.63
CA SER A 52 -4.72 -42.51 -44.83
C SER A 52 -4.01 -42.28 -43.49
N GLY A 53 -2.74 -42.67 -43.40
CA GLY A 53 -1.96 -42.42 -42.18
C GLY A 53 -1.83 -40.93 -41.85
N GLN A 54 -1.95 -40.05 -42.84
CA GLN A 54 -1.95 -38.59 -42.67
C GLN A 54 -3.26 -38.09 -42.05
N GLU A 55 -4.40 -38.54 -42.53
CA GLU A 55 -5.71 -38.21 -41.93
C GLU A 55 -5.77 -38.70 -40.47
N PHE A 56 -5.20 -39.89 -40.19
CA PHE A 56 -5.11 -40.38 -38.82
C PHE A 56 -4.20 -39.50 -37.94
N LEU A 57 -3.06 -39.04 -38.46
CA LEU A 57 -2.18 -38.09 -37.76
C LEU A 57 -2.92 -36.78 -37.43
N GLU A 58 -3.70 -36.24 -38.37
CA GLU A 58 -4.51 -35.03 -38.12
C GLU A 58 -5.54 -35.25 -37.01
N VAL A 59 -6.19 -36.42 -36.97
CA VAL A 59 -7.09 -36.80 -35.86
C VAL A 59 -6.33 -36.87 -34.54
N VAL A 60 -5.18 -37.54 -34.50
CA VAL A 60 -4.34 -37.65 -33.29
C VAL A 60 -3.89 -36.27 -32.79
N ARG A 61 -3.47 -35.38 -33.70
CA ARG A 61 -3.01 -34.02 -33.37
C ARG A 61 -4.14 -33.03 -33.06
N SER A 62 -5.39 -33.39 -33.33
CA SER A 62 -6.54 -32.58 -32.91
C SER A 62 -6.90 -32.78 -31.44
N ASP A 63 -6.36 -33.82 -30.80
CA ASP A 63 -6.57 -34.14 -29.38
C ASP A 63 -5.32 -33.79 -28.56
N HIS A 64 -5.47 -32.81 -27.67
CA HIS A 64 -4.40 -32.29 -26.82
C HIS A 64 -3.67 -33.35 -25.97
N ARG A 65 -4.30 -34.50 -25.71
CA ARG A 65 -3.66 -35.62 -24.98
C ARG A 65 -2.44 -36.17 -25.73
N PHE A 66 -2.40 -36.04 -27.05
CA PHE A 66 -1.38 -36.63 -27.91
C PHE A 66 -0.45 -35.59 -28.58
N ASP A 67 -0.51 -34.31 -28.18
CA ASP A 67 0.30 -33.22 -28.78
C ASP A 67 1.81 -33.52 -28.75
N LEU A 68 2.28 -34.20 -27.69
CA LEU A 68 3.69 -34.57 -27.50
C LEU A 68 3.99 -36.05 -27.76
N THR A 69 2.99 -36.86 -28.15
CA THR A 69 3.19 -38.28 -28.44
C THR A 69 3.95 -38.41 -29.77
N PRO A 70 5.13 -39.03 -29.80
CA PRO A 70 5.88 -39.22 -31.03
C PRO A 70 5.06 -40.05 -32.04
N PHE A 71 5.02 -39.58 -33.28
CA PHE A 71 4.31 -40.25 -34.37
C PHE A 71 5.29 -40.67 -35.46
N LEU A 72 5.37 -41.97 -35.72
CA LEU A 72 6.32 -42.58 -36.66
C LEU A 72 5.58 -43.22 -37.82
N PHE A 73 5.90 -42.79 -39.05
CA PHE A 73 5.35 -43.40 -40.26
C PHE A 73 6.13 -44.63 -40.72
N LEU A 74 5.43 -45.63 -41.23
CA LEU A 74 5.98 -46.67 -42.08
C LEU A 74 5.57 -46.38 -43.53
N THR A 75 6.51 -46.42 -44.47
CA THR A 75 6.24 -46.10 -45.88
C THR A 75 6.93 -47.08 -46.82
N VAL A 76 6.36 -47.34 -48.00
CA VAL A 76 6.98 -48.14 -49.07
C VAL A 76 7.75 -47.24 -50.07
N SER A 77 7.52 -45.92 -50.03
CA SER A 77 8.11 -44.93 -50.95
C SER A 77 9.39 -44.34 -50.39
N ASP A 78 10.46 -44.38 -51.18
CA ASP A 78 11.75 -43.70 -50.94
C ASP A 78 11.81 -42.31 -51.60
N GLU A 79 10.69 -41.81 -52.15
CA GLU A 79 10.66 -40.53 -52.87
C GLU A 79 10.69 -39.32 -51.93
N MET A 80 11.56 -38.35 -52.24
CA MET A 80 11.87 -37.19 -51.40
C MET A 80 10.65 -36.29 -51.13
N ASP A 81 9.70 -36.23 -52.08
CA ASP A 81 8.50 -35.37 -51.98
C ASP A 81 7.48 -35.93 -50.96
N ASP A 82 7.37 -37.26 -50.84
CA ASP A 82 6.50 -37.92 -49.86
C ASP A 82 7.00 -37.71 -48.42
N LEU A 83 8.32 -37.68 -48.24
CA LEU A 83 8.98 -37.44 -46.96
C LEU A 83 8.78 -36.00 -46.47
N VAL A 84 8.88 -35.02 -47.37
CA VAL A 84 8.65 -33.60 -47.05
C VAL A 84 7.19 -33.36 -46.64
N LEU A 85 6.22 -33.99 -47.30
CA LEU A 85 4.80 -33.89 -46.95
C LEU A 85 4.50 -34.50 -45.57
N GLY A 86 5.15 -35.62 -45.22
CA GLY A 86 4.98 -36.27 -43.90
C GLY A 86 5.51 -35.43 -42.73
N PHE A 87 6.64 -34.72 -42.91
CA PHE A 87 7.14 -33.80 -41.88
C PHE A 87 6.28 -32.54 -41.75
N ASN A 88 5.78 -31.99 -42.87
CA ASN A 88 4.90 -30.84 -42.84
C ASN A 88 3.55 -31.12 -42.15
N ALA A 89 3.11 -32.38 -42.15
CA ALA A 89 1.90 -32.83 -41.45
C ALA A 89 2.13 -33.08 -39.93
N GLY A 90 3.36 -32.98 -39.43
CA GLY A 90 3.65 -33.08 -37.98
C GLY A 90 4.09 -34.46 -37.49
N ALA A 91 4.59 -35.34 -38.38
CA ALA A 91 5.21 -36.59 -37.97
C ALA A 91 6.65 -36.40 -37.45
N ASP A 92 7.02 -37.18 -36.43
CA ASP A 92 8.30 -37.07 -35.73
C ASP A 92 9.43 -37.86 -36.42
N ASP A 93 9.08 -38.91 -37.16
CA ASP A 93 10.00 -39.79 -37.85
C ASP A 93 9.30 -40.64 -38.93
N TYR A 94 10.09 -41.29 -39.78
CA TYR A 94 9.60 -42.26 -40.76
C TYR A 94 10.61 -43.41 -40.93
N ILE A 95 10.10 -44.56 -41.35
CA ILE A 95 10.88 -45.77 -41.67
C ILE A 95 10.37 -46.35 -42.99
N THR A 96 11.29 -46.65 -43.91
CA THR A 96 10.96 -47.27 -45.19
C THR A 96 10.85 -48.79 -45.06
N LYS A 97 9.89 -49.40 -45.76
CA LYS A 97 9.67 -50.84 -45.82
C LYS A 97 10.42 -51.40 -47.04
N PRO A 98 11.21 -52.49 -46.91
CA PRO A 98 11.45 -53.27 -45.70
C PRO A 98 12.54 -52.66 -44.79
N PHE A 99 12.30 -52.65 -43.48
CA PHE A 99 13.23 -52.13 -42.47
C PHE A 99 14.01 -53.24 -41.76
N GLN A 100 15.17 -52.89 -41.21
CA GLN A 100 15.92 -53.80 -40.33
C GLN A 100 15.37 -53.72 -38.90
N PRO A 101 15.22 -54.86 -38.18
CA PRO A 101 14.73 -54.85 -36.79
C PRO A 101 15.53 -53.93 -35.86
N ALA A 102 16.85 -53.86 -36.04
CA ALA A 102 17.71 -52.99 -35.25
C ALA A 102 17.43 -51.50 -35.50
N GLU A 103 17.08 -51.11 -36.73
CA GLU A 103 16.71 -49.73 -37.07
C GLU A 103 15.37 -49.34 -36.42
N LEU A 104 14.36 -50.21 -36.50
CA LEU A 104 13.07 -49.99 -35.87
C LEU A 104 13.22 -49.80 -34.35
N ILE A 105 13.95 -50.69 -33.69
CA ILE A 105 14.20 -50.59 -32.24
C ILE A 105 14.94 -49.28 -31.91
N ALA A 106 15.97 -48.93 -32.67
CA ALA A 106 16.77 -47.73 -32.41
C ALA A 106 15.94 -46.44 -32.53
N ARG A 107 15.12 -46.31 -33.59
CA ARG A 107 14.28 -45.13 -33.81
C ARG A 107 13.17 -45.02 -32.76
N VAL A 108 12.46 -46.11 -32.48
CA VAL A 108 11.41 -46.14 -31.44
C VAL A 108 12.00 -45.79 -30.06
N THR A 109 13.12 -46.40 -29.68
CA THR A 109 13.78 -46.15 -28.40
C THR A 109 14.28 -44.70 -28.29
N SER A 110 14.83 -44.14 -29.37
CA SER A 110 15.28 -42.74 -29.40
C SER A 110 14.13 -41.77 -29.17
N ARG A 111 12.97 -41.99 -29.81
CA ARG A 111 11.78 -41.13 -29.69
C ARG A 111 11.13 -41.22 -28.32
N LEU A 112 10.96 -42.44 -27.79
CA LEU A 112 10.48 -42.66 -26.43
C LEU A 112 11.39 -41.97 -25.41
N ASN A 113 12.72 -42.10 -25.54
CA ASN A 113 13.66 -41.42 -24.64
C ASN A 113 13.60 -39.89 -24.76
N ARG A 114 13.39 -39.35 -25.97
CA ARG A 114 13.27 -37.90 -26.18
C ARG A 114 11.99 -37.35 -25.57
N ALA A 115 10.86 -38.02 -25.78
CA ALA A 115 9.57 -37.68 -25.19
C ALA A 115 9.60 -37.80 -23.65
N ALA A 116 10.21 -38.86 -23.12
CA ALA A 116 10.40 -39.04 -21.68
C ALA A 116 11.29 -37.94 -21.07
N ARG A 117 12.35 -37.49 -21.78
CA ARG A 117 13.18 -36.37 -21.34
C ARG A 117 12.44 -35.02 -21.39
N ALA A 118 11.59 -34.81 -22.40
CA ALA A 118 10.75 -33.62 -22.49
C ALA A 118 9.71 -33.58 -21.35
N ARG A 119 9.02 -34.71 -21.08
CA ARG A 119 8.09 -34.85 -19.96
C ARG A 119 8.79 -34.65 -18.61
N ARG A 120 9.97 -35.25 -18.38
CA ARG A 120 10.75 -35.10 -17.12
C ARG A 120 11.23 -33.66 -16.87
N ARG A 121 11.59 -32.92 -17.92
CA ARG A 121 12.05 -31.51 -17.81
C ARG A 121 10.99 -30.55 -17.30
N SER A 122 9.71 -30.92 -17.39
CA SER A 122 8.59 -30.09 -16.89
C SER A 122 8.25 -30.32 -15.40
N THR A 123 8.77 -31.37 -14.77
CA THR A 123 8.35 -31.80 -13.42
C THR A 123 9.47 -31.97 -12.39
N GLU A 124 10.74 -32.12 -12.80
CA GLU A 124 11.87 -32.22 -11.87
C GLU A 124 12.62 -30.89 -11.75
N LEU A 125 12.74 -30.38 -10.51
CA LEU A 125 13.60 -29.24 -10.19
C LEU A 125 15.05 -29.59 -10.56
N LEU A 126 15.60 -28.93 -11.57
CA LEU A 126 16.99 -29.15 -11.95
C LEU A 126 17.93 -28.71 -10.83
N ASP A 127 19.00 -29.49 -10.61
CA ASP A 127 20.10 -29.04 -9.75
C ASP A 127 20.80 -27.82 -10.35
N ILE A 128 21.55 -27.12 -9.50
CA ILE A 128 22.23 -25.86 -9.83
C ILE A 128 23.12 -25.99 -11.08
N ASP A 129 23.96 -27.02 -11.13
CA ASP A 129 24.95 -27.17 -12.19
C ASP A 129 24.27 -27.53 -13.52
N THR A 130 23.24 -28.38 -13.47
CA THR A 130 22.44 -28.72 -14.66
C THR A 130 21.66 -27.51 -15.18
N PHE A 131 21.06 -26.70 -14.30
CA PHE A 131 20.33 -25.49 -14.69
C PHE A 131 21.26 -24.45 -15.32
N GLU A 132 22.39 -24.14 -14.68
CA GLU A 132 23.38 -23.19 -15.19
C GLU A 132 23.93 -23.63 -16.55
N PHE A 133 24.17 -24.93 -16.75
CA PHE A 133 24.58 -25.47 -18.05
C PHE A 133 23.51 -25.28 -19.14
N GLN A 134 22.22 -25.47 -18.83
CA GLN A 134 21.15 -25.18 -19.82
C GLN A 134 21.09 -23.69 -20.16
N LEU A 135 21.23 -22.82 -19.16
CA LEU A 135 21.23 -21.37 -19.35
C LEU A 135 22.41 -20.93 -20.21
N GLU A 136 23.63 -21.41 -19.93
CA GLU A 136 24.81 -21.06 -20.74
C GLU A 136 24.63 -21.47 -22.21
N ARG A 137 24.11 -22.68 -22.45
CA ARG A 137 23.79 -23.14 -23.81
C ARG A 137 22.77 -22.22 -24.50
N GLU A 138 21.79 -21.74 -23.75
CA GLU A 138 20.73 -20.88 -24.26
C GLU A 138 21.21 -19.46 -24.55
N LEU A 139 22.06 -18.89 -23.69
CA LEU A 139 22.72 -17.61 -23.92
C LEU A 139 23.63 -17.67 -25.16
N LEU A 140 24.38 -18.77 -25.34
CA LEU A 140 25.19 -18.99 -26.54
C LEU A 140 24.32 -19.13 -27.80
N ARG A 141 23.19 -19.82 -27.71
CA ARG A 141 22.22 -19.95 -28.82
C ARG A 141 21.68 -18.58 -29.23
N ALA A 142 21.28 -17.76 -28.26
CA ALA A 142 20.78 -16.41 -28.47
C ALA A 142 21.87 -15.51 -29.08
N GLY A 143 23.07 -15.50 -28.49
CA GLY A 143 24.20 -14.71 -28.96
C GLY A 143 24.68 -15.06 -30.38
N ASN A 144 24.44 -16.29 -30.83
CA ASN A 144 24.72 -16.76 -32.20
C ASN A 144 23.59 -16.47 -33.21
N GLY A 145 22.67 -15.55 -32.89
CA GLY A 145 21.59 -15.14 -33.77
C GLY A 145 20.28 -15.92 -33.61
N GLY A 146 20.17 -16.79 -32.60
CA GLY A 146 18.91 -17.39 -32.19
C GLY A 146 18.02 -16.40 -31.44
N PRO A 147 16.69 -16.62 -31.34
CA PRO A 147 15.80 -15.77 -30.53
C PRO A 147 16.28 -15.68 -29.07
N GLY A 148 16.19 -14.48 -28.48
CA GLY A 148 16.51 -14.22 -27.07
C GLY A 148 15.52 -14.89 -26.10
N GLY A 149 15.59 -14.53 -24.83
CA GLY A 149 14.71 -15.11 -23.83
C GLY A 149 14.76 -14.36 -22.50
N VAL A 150 14.15 -14.96 -21.48
CA VAL A 150 14.09 -14.37 -20.14
C VAL A 150 14.68 -15.33 -19.11
N LEU A 151 15.45 -14.78 -18.17
CA LEU A 151 15.84 -15.45 -16.94
C LEU A 151 15.13 -14.77 -15.78
N ALA A 152 14.42 -15.57 -14.98
CA ALA A 152 13.83 -15.13 -13.73
C ALA A 152 14.51 -15.81 -12.53
N VAL A 153 14.76 -15.04 -11.47
CA VAL A 153 15.20 -15.50 -10.16
C VAL A 153 14.04 -15.32 -9.18
N ILE A 154 13.83 -16.32 -8.34
CA ILE A 154 12.72 -16.38 -7.39
C ILE A 154 13.29 -16.55 -6.00
N ASN A 155 13.00 -15.58 -5.13
CA ASN A 155 13.30 -15.60 -3.71
C ASN A 155 12.02 -15.90 -2.93
N VAL A 156 12.10 -16.75 -1.90
CA VAL A 156 10.96 -17.09 -1.05
C VAL A 156 11.35 -16.77 0.40
N PRO A 157 11.15 -15.52 0.87
CA PRO A 157 11.63 -15.08 2.18
C PRO A 157 11.15 -15.95 3.35
N SER A 158 9.96 -16.56 3.23
CA SER A 158 9.41 -17.47 4.23
C SER A 158 10.24 -18.74 4.43
N LEU A 159 11.04 -19.17 3.44
CA LEU A 159 11.89 -20.37 3.56
C LEU A 159 13.03 -20.20 4.57
N LYS A 160 13.55 -18.98 4.76
CA LYS A 160 14.59 -18.72 5.77
C LYS A 160 14.09 -19.01 7.19
N ALA A 161 12.83 -18.68 7.47
CA ALA A 161 12.18 -19.00 8.74
C ALA A 161 11.97 -20.51 8.90
N VAL A 162 11.55 -21.19 7.82
CA VAL A 162 11.39 -22.66 7.80
C VAL A 162 12.71 -23.37 8.05
N GLU A 163 13.79 -22.94 7.42
CA GLU A 163 15.13 -23.50 7.63
C GLU A 163 15.57 -23.35 9.08
N LYS A 164 15.42 -22.15 9.66
CA LYS A 164 15.81 -21.87 11.05
C LYS A 164 15.00 -22.67 12.05
N SER A 165 13.71 -22.90 11.79
CA SER A 165 12.80 -23.57 12.74
C SER A 165 12.69 -25.08 12.55
N LEU A 166 12.77 -25.59 11.32
CA LEU A 166 12.46 -26.98 10.94
C LEU A 166 13.61 -27.69 10.20
N GLY A 167 14.72 -27.00 9.96
CA GLY A 167 15.94 -27.53 9.34
C GLY A 167 15.92 -27.58 7.81
N GLU A 168 17.11 -27.82 7.24
CA GLU A 168 17.37 -27.73 5.80
C GLU A 168 16.62 -28.78 4.95
N MET A 169 16.41 -29.98 5.49
CA MET A 169 15.65 -31.02 4.78
C MET A 169 14.19 -30.63 4.55
N THR A 170 13.58 -29.94 5.54
CA THR A 170 12.21 -29.45 5.44
C THR A 170 12.14 -28.30 4.44
N ARG A 171 13.11 -27.37 4.49
CA ARG A 171 13.25 -26.29 3.50
C ARG A 171 13.32 -26.86 2.08
N ARG A 172 14.18 -27.85 1.83
CA ARG A 172 14.35 -28.47 0.50
C ARG A 172 13.06 -29.10 -0.02
N ARG A 173 12.31 -29.81 0.84
CA ARG A 173 11.01 -30.38 0.47
C ARG A 173 9.99 -29.31 0.09
N VAL A 174 9.88 -28.24 0.89
CA VAL A 174 8.97 -27.14 0.58
C VAL A 174 9.37 -26.46 -0.73
N LEU A 175 10.67 -26.29 -0.97
CA LEU A 175 11.18 -25.73 -2.23
C LEU A 175 10.82 -26.60 -3.45
N GLU A 176 10.92 -27.93 -3.35
CA GLU A 176 10.49 -28.87 -4.38
C GLU A 176 8.98 -28.76 -4.66
N GLU A 177 8.15 -28.63 -3.63
CA GLU A 177 6.70 -28.43 -3.78
C GLU A 177 6.38 -27.09 -4.47
N ILE A 178 7.09 -26.01 -4.12
CA ILE A 178 6.97 -24.70 -4.81
C ILE A 178 7.35 -24.85 -6.29
N ALA A 179 8.45 -25.55 -6.58
CA ALA A 179 8.92 -25.74 -7.95
C ALA A 179 7.90 -26.48 -8.81
N VAL A 180 7.20 -27.48 -8.26
CA VAL A 180 6.11 -28.19 -8.96
C VAL A 180 4.97 -27.23 -9.31
N VAL A 181 4.54 -26.38 -8.38
CA VAL A 181 3.46 -25.42 -8.61
C VAL A 181 3.85 -24.37 -9.66
N ILE A 182 5.10 -23.91 -9.63
CA ILE A 182 5.65 -23.00 -10.64
C ILE A 182 5.71 -23.69 -12.02
N GLY A 183 6.18 -24.94 -12.06
CA GLY A 183 6.26 -25.74 -13.28
C GLY A 183 4.92 -25.94 -13.99
N GLN A 184 3.81 -26.01 -13.24
CA GLN A 184 2.46 -26.11 -13.82
C GLN A 184 1.99 -24.87 -14.61
N SER A 185 2.69 -23.74 -14.47
CA SER A 185 2.40 -22.51 -15.23
C SER A 185 3.53 -22.16 -16.20
N ALA A 186 4.54 -23.03 -16.28
CA ALA A 186 5.66 -22.89 -17.19
C ALA A 186 5.23 -23.28 -18.61
N GLY A 187 5.73 -22.55 -19.61
CA GLY A 187 5.59 -22.93 -21.00
C GLY A 187 6.37 -24.20 -21.33
N GLU A 188 6.07 -24.80 -22.48
CA GLU A 188 6.64 -26.10 -22.90
C GLU A 188 8.18 -26.16 -22.95
N LEU A 189 8.83 -25.01 -23.18
CA LEU A 189 10.29 -24.88 -23.24
C LEU A 189 10.90 -24.27 -21.97
N ASP A 190 10.07 -23.85 -21.03
CA ASP A 190 10.51 -23.20 -19.82
C ASP A 190 11.15 -24.24 -18.90
N ILE A 191 12.24 -23.87 -18.23
CA ILE A 191 13.03 -24.75 -17.40
C ILE A 191 13.07 -24.16 -15.99
N VAL A 192 12.73 -24.98 -14.99
CA VAL A 192 12.80 -24.61 -13.57
C VAL A 192 13.99 -25.31 -12.93
N GLY A 193 14.82 -24.57 -12.19
CA GLY A 193 16.00 -25.12 -11.52
C GLY A 193 16.33 -24.39 -10.22
N ALA A 194 17.14 -25.05 -9.39
CA ALA A 194 17.78 -24.42 -8.24
C ALA A 194 18.87 -23.45 -8.71
N THR A 195 19.19 -22.45 -7.89
CA THR A 195 20.23 -21.46 -8.21
C THR A 195 21.03 -21.07 -6.97
N ARG A 196 22.25 -20.57 -7.17
CA ARG A 196 23.07 -19.95 -6.11
C ARG A 196 22.66 -18.51 -5.82
N HIS A 197 21.87 -17.91 -6.71
CA HIS A 197 21.56 -16.49 -6.74
C HIS A 197 20.15 -16.15 -6.20
N GLY A 198 19.46 -17.15 -5.65
CA GLY A 198 18.10 -17.08 -5.11
C GLY A 198 17.67 -18.45 -4.61
N ASP A 199 16.37 -18.67 -4.40
CA ASP A 199 15.85 -20.00 -4.02
C ASP A 199 15.56 -20.87 -5.26
N LEU A 200 14.97 -20.28 -6.31
CA LEU A 200 14.71 -20.93 -7.61
C LEU A 200 15.06 -20.00 -8.76
N ALA A 201 15.22 -20.56 -9.96
CA ALA A 201 15.31 -19.83 -11.20
C ALA A 201 14.44 -20.47 -12.29
N VAL A 202 13.91 -19.64 -13.17
CA VAL A 202 13.13 -20.05 -14.34
C VAL A 202 13.77 -19.47 -15.59
N LEU A 203 14.18 -20.35 -16.50
CA LEU A 203 14.66 -19.98 -17.83
C LEU A 203 13.51 -20.12 -18.82
N MET A 204 13.22 -19.04 -19.56
CA MET A 204 12.14 -18.97 -20.54
C MET A 204 12.70 -18.68 -21.94
N PRO A 205 13.14 -19.71 -22.69
CA PRO A 205 13.65 -19.58 -24.05
C PRO A 205 12.64 -18.93 -25.00
N ALA A 206 13.12 -18.15 -25.97
CA ALA A 206 12.31 -17.59 -27.06
C ALA A 206 11.04 -16.84 -26.61
N THR A 207 11.06 -16.30 -25.39
CA THR A 207 9.89 -15.65 -24.76
C THR A 207 10.13 -14.16 -24.66
N ASN A 208 9.16 -13.36 -25.12
CA ASN A 208 9.21 -11.90 -25.00
C ASN A 208 8.87 -11.44 -23.57
N VAL A 209 9.35 -10.26 -23.19
CA VAL A 209 9.17 -9.66 -21.85
C VAL A 209 7.72 -9.63 -21.39
N ARG A 210 6.77 -9.27 -22.27
CA ARG A 210 5.35 -9.15 -21.89
C ARG A 210 4.76 -10.50 -21.51
N THR A 211 5.00 -11.51 -22.35
CA THR A 211 4.52 -12.88 -22.13
C THR A 211 5.19 -13.50 -20.91
N ALA A 212 6.49 -13.24 -20.73
CA ALA A 212 7.22 -13.66 -19.54
C ALA A 212 6.64 -13.03 -18.27
N ALA A 213 6.40 -11.71 -18.26
CA ALA A 213 5.83 -11.02 -17.10
C ALA A 213 4.44 -11.57 -16.72
N ASP A 214 3.60 -11.88 -17.70
CA ASP A 214 2.27 -12.45 -17.45
C ASP A 214 2.34 -13.87 -16.88
N ARG A 215 3.19 -14.74 -17.45
CA ARG A 215 3.41 -16.11 -16.94
C ARG A 215 4.07 -16.13 -15.56
N LEU A 216 5.09 -15.30 -15.34
CA LEU A 216 5.75 -15.17 -14.04
C LEU A 216 4.77 -14.65 -12.97
N ARG A 217 3.84 -13.77 -13.34
CA ARG A 217 2.78 -13.32 -12.43
C ARG A 217 1.85 -14.47 -12.08
N GLU A 218 1.47 -15.28 -13.05
CA GLU A 218 0.67 -16.49 -12.80
C GLU A 218 1.40 -17.48 -11.90
N MET A 219 2.69 -17.75 -12.15
CA MET A 219 3.55 -18.58 -11.31
C MET A 219 3.60 -18.08 -9.86
N SER A 220 3.86 -16.77 -9.66
CA SER A 220 3.89 -16.16 -8.32
C SER A 220 2.54 -16.29 -7.61
N SER A 221 1.44 -16.06 -8.33
CA SER A 221 0.08 -16.13 -7.79
C SER A 221 -0.30 -17.56 -7.36
N ARG A 222 -0.02 -18.56 -8.21
CA ARG A 222 -0.31 -19.97 -7.89
C ARG A 222 0.55 -20.48 -6.76
N ALA A 223 1.84 -20.15 -6.74
CA ALA A 223 2.72 -20.52 -5.64
C ALA A 223 2.27 -19.86 -4.33
N ALA A 224 1.88 -18.57 -4.33
CA ALA A 224 1.32 -17.92 -3.13
C ALA A 224 -0.01 -18.54 -2.64
N ALA A 225 -0.80 -19.13 -3.54
CA ALA A 225 -2.04 -19.83 -3.22
C ALA A 225 -1.84 -21.19 -2.54
N MET A 226 -0.65 -21.77 -2.63
CA MET A 226 -0.40 -23.06 -2.05
C MET A 226 -0.30 -22.97 -0.51
N VAL A 227 -0.85 -23.95 0.18
CA VAL A 227 -0.61 -24.18 1.60
C VAL A 227 0.09 -25.51 1.72
N THR A 228 1.35 -25.49 2.16
CA THR A 228 2.07 -26.73 2.47
C THR A 228 2.13 -26.95 3.97
N GLN A 229 2.08 -28.20 4.39
CA GLN A 229 2.21 -28.58 5.80
C GLN A 229 3.58 -29.20 6.04
N ALA A 230 4.33 -28.61 6.97
CA ALA A 230 5.57 -29.16 7.46
C ALA A 230 5.54 -29.30 8.98
N GLN A 231 5.65 -30.53 9.47
CA GLN A 231 5.66 -30.85 10.92
C GLN A 231 4.48 -30.24 11.70
N GLY A 232 3.30 -30.16 11.07
CA GLY A 232 2.08 -29.60 11.68
C GLY A 232 1.93 -28.08 11.57
N LEU A 233 2.89 -27.38 10.93
CA LEU A 233 2.80 -25.96 10.62
C LEU A 233 2.36 -25.74 9.18
N ASN A 234 1.36 -24.87 8.98
CA ASN A 234 0.97 -24.40 7.66
C ASN A 234 1.98 -23.33 7.19
N ILE A 235 2.63 -23.58 6.06
CA ILE A 235 3.55 -22.65 5.42
C ILE A 235 2.89 -22.12 4.15
N ARG A 236 2.81 -20.78 4.05
CA ARG A 236 2.36 -20.06 2.87
C ARG A 236 3.57 -19.38 2.24
N PRO A 237 4.06 -19.82 1.06
CA PRO A 237 5.22 -19.22 0.44
C PRO A 237 4.90 -17.83 -0.12
N VAL A 238 5.91 -16.97 -0.18
CA VAL A 238 5.80 -15.61 -0.72
C VAL A 238 6.85 -15.45 -1.83
N PRO A 239 6.57 -15.93 -3.05
CA PRO A 239 7.55 -15.95 -4.14
C PRO A 239 7.76 -14.55 -4.73
N MET A 240 8.95 -14.00 -4.51
CA MET A 240 9.43 -12.70 -5.01
C MET A 240 10.25 -12.94 -6.27
N ILE A 241 9.75 -12.46 -7.40
CA ILE A 241 10.33 -12.76 -8.71
C ILE A 241 10.99 -11.52 -9.28
N GLY A 242 12.27 -11.63 -9.63
CA GLY A 242 13.00 -10.68 -10.45
C GLY A 242 13.38 -11.31 -11.77
N PHE A 243 13.29 -10.58 -12.88
CA PHE A 243 13.61 -11.15 -14.19
C PHE A 243 14.32 -10.17 -15.11
N VAL A 244 15.08 -10.72 -16.05
CA VAL A 244 15.86 -9.97 -17.04
C VAL A 244 15.73 -10.62 -18.42
N GLU A 245 15.70 -9.78 -19.45
CA GLU A 245 15.75 -10.22 -20.85
C GLU A 245 17.21 -10.34 -21.30
N PHE A 246 17.53 -11.40 -22.04
CA PHE A 246 18.80 -11.54 -22.76
C PHE A 246 18.54 -11.56 -24.26
N GLU A 247 19.37 -10.82 -25.01
CA GLU A 247 19.07 -10.46 -26.40
C GLU A 247 19.71 -11.41 -27.44
N SER A 248 19.11 -11.47 -28.63
CA SER A 248 19.58 -12.30 -29.75
C SER A 248 20.85 -11.81 -30.48
N LYS A 249 21.37 -10.64 -30.11
CA LYS A 249 22.50 -9.99 -30.82
C LYS A 249 23.67 -9.65 -29.90
N ARG A 250 23.55 -9.93 -28.62
CA ARG A 250 24.57 -9.70 -27.60
C ARG A 250 24.84 -11.02 -26.90
N VAL A 251 26.11 -11.42 -26.83
CA VAL A 251 26.50 -12.58 -26.03
C VAL A 251 26.51 -12.13 -24.57
N ASP A 252 25.37 -12.23 -23.91
CA ASP A 252 25.29 -12.06 -22.46
C ASP A 252 25.89 -13.30 -21.77
N THR A 253 26.55 -13.09 -20.63
CA THR A 253 27.19 -14.15 -19.85
C THR A 253 26.42 -14.44 -18.57
N LEU A 254 26.58 -15.65 -18.00
CA LEU A 254 25.99 -16.00 -16.70
C LEU A 254 26.30 -14.95 -15.62
N ARG A 255 27.53 -14.44 -15.61
CA ARG A 255 28.00 -13.39 -14.66
C ARG A 255 27.31 -12.03 -14.83
N GLN A 256 26.59 -11.80 -15.92
CA GLN A 256 25.85 -10.57 -16.16
C GLN A 256 24.35 -10.77 -15.91
N VAL A 257 23.78 -11.89 -16.36
CA VAL A 257 22.32 -12.11 -16.35
C VAL A 257 21.83 -12.44 -14.93
N PHE A 258 22.53 -13.29 -14.18
CA PHE A 258 22.11 -13.65 -12.82
C PHE A 258 22.10 -12.48 -11.84
N PRO A 259 23.17 -11.66 -11.70
CA PRO A 259 23.14 -10.53 -10.77
C PRO A 259 22.01 -9.54 -11.06
N ARG A 260 21.71 -9.29 -12.34
CA ARG A 260 20.59 -8.43 -12.76
C ARG A 260 19.24 -8.98 -12.34
N ALA A 261 18.97 -10.26 -12.64
CA ALA A 261 17.74 -10.92 -12.22
C ALA A 261 17.60 -10.97 -10.69
N SER A 262 18.71 -11.19 -9.98
CA SER A 262 18.75 -11.27 -8.52
C SER A 262 18.49 -9.91 -7.87
N GLN A 263 19.12 -8.85 -8.39
CA GLN A 263 18.86 -7.47 -7.95
C GLN A 263 17.37 -7.12 -8.11
N ALA A 264 16.76 -7.45 -9.25
CA ALA A 264 15.33 -7.24 -9.44
C ALA A 264 14.47 -8.09 -8.47
N ALA A 265 14.93 -9.28 -8.07
CA ALA A 265 14.24 -10.13 -7.11
C ALA A 265 14.35 -9.58 -5.68
N GLU A 266 15.47 -8.97 -5.34
CA GLU A 266 15.67 -8.22 -4.08
C GLU A 266 14.77 -6.98 -4.01
N GLU A 267 14.65 -6.23 -5.11
CA GLU A 267 13.70 -5.12 -5.23
C GLU A 267 12.24 -5.60 -5.06
N ALA A 268 11.88 -6.72 -5.71
CA ALA A 268 10.56 -7.34 -5.52
C ALA A 268 10.32 -7.71 -4.05
N GLN A 269 11.34 -8.26 -3.38
CA GLN A 269 11.30 -8.63 -1.97
C GLN A 269 11.09 -7.43 -1.04
N GLY A 270 11.57 -6.24 -1.38
CA GLY A 270 11.26 -5.02 -0.64
C GLY A 270 9.77 -4.66 -0.66
N THR A 271 9.08 -4.96 -1.76
CA THR A 271 7.66 -4.62 -1.93
C THR A 271 6.68 -5.66 -1.37
N GLN A 272 7.07 -6.94 -1.42
CA GLN A 272 6.26 -8.08 -1.02
C GLN A 272 4.85 -8.14 -1.62
N ASP A 273 4.66 -7.65 -2.85
CA ASP A 273 3.36 -7.49 -3.53
C ASP A 273 3.04 -8.56 -4.58
N LEU A 274 3.87 -9.61 -4.66
CA LEU A 274 3.79 -10.72 -5.63
C LEU A 274 3.86 -10.25 -7.10
N GLN A 275 4.31 -9.03 -7.38
CA GLN A 275 4.54 -8.59 -8.75
C GLN A 275 5.96 -8.92 -9.20
N PRO A 276 6.12 -9.66 -10.32
CA PRO A 276 7.43 -9.85 -10.92
C PRO A 276 8.04 -8.50 -11.32
N ARG A 277 9.29 -8.27 -10.91
CA ARG A 277 10.02 -7.04 -11.24
C ARG A 277 10.99 -7.30 -12.38
N ARG A 278 10.92 -6.47 -13.41
CA ARG A 278 11.92 -6.46 -14.48
C ARG A 278 13.14 -5.70 -13.98
N TRP A 279 14.33 -6.23 -14.22
CA TRP A 279 15.56 -5.47 -14.03
C TRP A 279 15.64 -4.30 -15.02
N ILE A 280 15.86 -3.09 -14.49
CA ILE A 280 16.04 -1.86 -15.25
C ILE A 280 17.45 -1.33 -14.96
N PRO A 281 18.24 -0.95 -15.98
CA PRO A 281 19.54 -0.30 -15.80
C PRO A 281 19.43 0.98 -14.94
N ALA A 282 20.41 1.22 -14.05
CA ALA A 282 20.37 2.38 -13.14
C ALA A 282 20.32 3.74 -13.86
N ASP A 283 20.88 3.83 -15.05
CA ASP A 283 20.84 5.00 -15.93
C ASP A 283 19.45 5.31 -16.48
N GLU A 284 18.58 4.30 -16.62
CA GLU A 284 17.17 4.51 -16.99
C GLU A 284 16.32 4.92 -15.77
N ILE A 285 16.66 4.45 -14.57
CA ILE A 285 15.94 4.78 -13.32
C ILE A 285 16.03 6.29 -12.99
N ASP A 286 17.20 6.89 -13.20
CA ASP A 286 17.42 8.34 -12.98
C ASP A 286 16.59 9.21 -13.94
N THR A 287 16.29 8.73 -15.15
CA THR A 287 15.42 9.47 -16.08
C THR A 287 13.93 9.43 -15.72
N GLU A 288 13.48 8.39 -15.00
CA GLU A 288 12.10 8.30 -14.48
C GLU A 288 11.90 9.13 -13.20
N HIS A 289 12.93 9.28 -12.37
CA HIS A 289 12.86 10.00 -11.09
C HIS A 289 13.25 11.49 -11.19
N GLN A 290 13.68 11.99 -12.36
CA GLN A 290 13.98 13.41 -12.56
C GLN A 290 12.72 14.30 -12.58
N ASP A 291 12.33 14.72 -11.38
CA ASP A 291 12.06 16.10 -11.00
C ASP A 291 11.06 16.86 -11.90
N HIS A 292 9.81 16.40 -11.91
CA HIS A 292 8.69 17.22 -12.35
C HIS A 292 8.41 18.33 -11.32
N LYS A 293 9.13 19.44 -11.48
CA LYS A 293 8.99 20.66 -10.65
C LYS A 293 7.52 21.06 -10.50
N GLY A 294 7.09 21.11 -9.23
CA GLY A 294 5.79 21.62 -8.82
C GLY A 294 5.55 23.02 -9.41
N GLY A 295 4.55 23.13 -10.26
CA GLY A 295 4.26 24.33 -11.06
C GLY A 295 3.38 24.04 -12.28
N ARG A 296 3.27 22.76 -12.69
CA ARG A 296 2.42 22.32 -13.81
C ARG A 296 0.96 22.05 -13.45
N GLU A 297 0.58 21.93 -12.17
CA GLU A 297 -0.79 21.52 -11.80
C GLU A 297 -1.85 22.54 -12.23
N SER A 298 -1.59 23.84 -12.04
CA SER A 298 -2.47 24.90 -12.55
C SER A 298 -2.57 24.88 -14.08
N LEU A 299 -1.46 24.56 -14.76
CA LEU A 299 -1.45 24.40 -16.21
C LEU A 299 -2.25 23.17 -16.65
N GLN A 300 -2.20 22.07 -15.90
CA GLN A 300 -3.01 20.87 -16.14
C GLN A 300 -4.50 21.15 -15.94
N VAL A 301 -4.89 21.90 -14.89
CA VAL A 301 -6.27 22.36 -14.70
C VAL A 301 -6.73 23.16 -15.93
N VAL A 302 -5.95 24.16 -16.35
CA VAL A 302 -6.26 24.95 -17.55
C VAL A 302 -6.34 24.07 -18.80
N ALA A 303 -5.41 23.14 -18.98
CA ALA A 303 -5.40 22.21 -20.11
C ALA A 303 -6.66 21.35 -20.14
N THR A 304 -7.10 20.81 -18.99
CA THR A 304 -8.34 20.01 -18.92
C THR A 304 -9.59 20.84 -19.23
N LEU A 305 -9.63 22.13 -18.85
CA LEU A 305 -10.72 23.03 -19.22
C LEU A 305 -10.73 23.33 -20.72
N LEU A 306 -9.56 23.57 -21.33
CA LEU A 306 -9.44 23.75 -22.78
C LEU A 306 -9.88 22.49 -23.55
N LEU A 307 -9.45 21.31 -23.09
CA LEU A 307 -9.80 20.02 -23.69
C LEU A 307 -11.28 19.66 -23.52
N SER A 308 -11.91 20.03 -22.40
CA SER A 308 -13.31 19.68 -22.13
C SER A 308 -14.33 20.69 -22.67
N LEU A 309 -13.95 21.97 -22.84
CA LEU A 309 -14.85 23.04 -23.26
C LEU A 309 -14.52 23.56 -24.67
N ILE A 310 -13.28 23.98 -24.90
CA ILE A 310 -12.91 24.67 -26.15
C ILE A 310 -12.77 23.69 -27.31
N LEU A 311 -12.06 22.57 -27.11
CA LEU A 311 -11.84 21.59 -28.16
C LEU A 311 -13.17 21.01 -28.71
N PRO A 312 -14.15 20.57 -27.89
CA PRO A 312 -15.42 20.06 -28.41
C PRO A 312 -16.21 21.13 -29.15
N PHE A 313 -16.24 22.38 -28.67
CA PHE A 313 -16.87 23.48 -29.38
C PHE A 313 -16.28 23.69 -30.79
N LEU A 314 -14.94 23.64 -30.91
CA LEU A 314 -14.26 23.73 -32.19
C LEU A 314 -14.58 22.53 -33.09
N VAL A 315 -14.65 21.32 -32.54
CA VAL A 315 -15.02 20.09 -33.27
C VAL A 315 -16.46 20.17 -33.79
N TYR A 316 -17.43 20.58 -32.95
CA TYR A 316 -18.83 20.76 -33.38
C TYR A 316 -18.92 21.79 -34.51
N THR A 317 -18.21 22.90 -34.37
CA THR A 317 -18.16 23.95 -35.40
C THR A 317 -17.54 23.43 -36.69
N ALA A 318 -16.42 22.72 -36.62
CA ALA A 318 -15.73 22.17 -37.79
C ALA A 318 -16.59 21.14 -38.52
N LEU A 319 -17.21 20.19 -37.80
CA LEU A 319 -18.09 19.19 -38.40
C LEU A 319 -19.30 19.83 -39.07
N TRP A 320 -19.91 20.83 -38.43
CA TRP A 320 -21.05 21.55 -38.98
C TRP A 320 -20.70 22.33 -40.26
N VAL A 321 -19.54 23.00 -40.30
CA VAL A 321 -19.04 23.67 -41.53
C VAL A 321 -18.83 22.67 -42.67
N ASN A 322 -18.53 21.42 -42.37
CA ASN A 322 -18.43 20.32 -43.33
C ASN A 322 -19.76 19.60 -43.59
N GLY A 323 -20.89 20.16 -43.13
CA GLY A 323 -22.23 19.63 -43.37
C GLY A 323 -22.67 18.49 -42.45
N ILE A 324 -21.94 18.20 -41.38
CA ILE A 324 -22.24 17.12 -40.43
C ILE A 324 -22.71 17.73 -39.10
N ASP A 325 -23.98 17.54 -38.76
CA ASP A 325 -24.53 17.98 -37.46
C ASP A 325 -24.48 16.85 -36.43
N VAL A 326 -23.49 16.89 -35.54
CA VAL A 326 -23.36 15.95 -34.41
C VAL A 326 -23.95 16.49 -33.11
N SER A 327 -24.41 17.75 -33.07
CA SER A 327 -24.80 18.40 -31.82
C SER A 327 -25.99 17.72 -31.16
N TRP A 328 -26.98 17.29 -31.94
CA TRP A 328 -28.17 16.62 -31.45
C TRP A 328 -27.91 15.19 -30.93
N PRO A 329 -27.19 14.30 -31.66
CA PRO A 329 -26.75 13.01 -31.11
C PRO A 329 -25.95 13.14 -29.81
N VAL A 330 -25.02 14.10 -29.74
CA VAL A 330 -24.21 14.34 -28.55
C VAL A 330 -25.08 14.82 -27.39
N TYR A 331 -26.01 15.75 -27.64
CA TYR A 331 -26.96 16.20 -26.61
C TYR A 331 -27.77 15.05 -26.02
N ILE A 332 -28.32 14.16 -26.88
CA ILE A 332 -29.05 12.97 -26.41
C ILE A 332 -28.14 12.09 -25.57
N ALA A 333 -26.91 11.83 -26.00
CA ALA A 333 -25.95 11.03 -25.25
C ALA A 333 -25.67 11.64 -23.86
N VAL A 334 -25.46 12.96 -23.79
CA VAL A 334 -25.25 13.69 -22.53
C VAL A 334 -26.47 13.53 -21.61
N VAL A 335 -27.68 13.77 -22.12
CA VAL A 335 -28.90 13.64 -21.32
C VAL A 335 -29.09 12.21 -20.81
N VAL A 336 -28.86 11.20 -21.66
CA VAL A 336 -28.96 9.78 -21.27
C VAL A 336 -27.96 9.45 -20.16
N VAL A 337 -26.71 9.87 -20.29
CA VAL A 337 -25.67 9.67 -19.26
C VAL A 337 -26.06 10.35 -17.95
N LEU A 338 -26.49 11.62 -17.99
CA LEU A 338 -26.88 12.36 -16.79
C LEU A 338 -28.09 11.75 -16.09
N VAL A 339 -29.15 11.42 -16.83
CA VAL A 339 -30.37 10.81 -16.28
C VAL A 339 -30.09 9.41 -15.74
N THR A 340 -29.28 8.61 -16.44
CA THR A 340 -28.90 7.27 -15.97
C THR A 340 -28.08 7.35 -14.68
N THR A 341 -27.06 8.22 -14.63
CA THR A 341 -26.28 8.45 -13.40
C THR A 341 -27.18 8.91 -12.25
N ALA A 342 -28.10 9.86 -12.51
CA ALA A 342 -29.05 10.34 -11.51
C ALA A 342 -29.95 9.22 -10.96
N ALA A 343 -30.48 8.37 -11.84
CA ALA A 343 -31.30 7.22 -11.45
C ALA A 343 -30.51 6.22 -10.61
N LEU A 344 -29.26 5.93 -10.99
CA LEU A 344 -28.39 5.01 -10.26
C LEU A 344 -28.06 5.51 -8.85
N ILE A 345 -27.81 6.81 -8.67
CA ILE A 345 -27.56 7.40 -7.35
C ILE A 345 -28.82 7.34 -6.47
N TRP A 346 -30.01 7.63 -7.04
CA TRP A 346 -31.27 7.45 -6.31
C TRP A 346 -31.48 6.00 -5.87
N LEU A 347 -31.20 5.04 -6.76
CA LEU A 347 -31.29 3.62 -6.41
C LEU A 347 -30.32 3.24 -5.30
N GLU A 348 -29.06 3.70 -5.35
CA GLU A 348 -28.07 3.49 -4.26
C GLU A 348 -28.65 3.95 -2.92
N GLY A 349 -29.22 5.16 -2.86
CA GLY A 349 -29.86 5.68 -1.65
C GLY A 349 -31.04 4.84 -1.15
N ILE A 350 -31.90 4.36 -2.06
CA ILE A 350 -33.05 3.51 -1.72
C ILE A 350 -32.60 2.15 -1.18
N PHE A 351 -31.59 1.53 -1.80
CA PHE A 351 -31.06 0.26 -1.37
C PHE A 351 -30.34 0.37 -0.01
N ALA A 352 -29.56 1.44 0.20
CA ALA A 352 -28.91 1.70 1.48
C ALA A 352 -29.93 1.80 2.62
N ALA A 353 -31.05 2.51 2.42
CA ALA A 353 -32.11 2.62 3.41
C ALA A 353 -32.79 1.28 3.77
N ARG A 354 -32.55 0.21 2.99
CA ARG A 354 -33.07 -1.14 3.21
C ARG A 354 -31.97 -2.12 3.66
N HIS A 355 -30.86 -1.60 4.17
CA HIS A 355 -29.74 -2.45 4.54
C HIS A 355 -30.12 -3.51 5.58
N PRO A 356 -29.81 -4.79 5.35
CA PRO A 356 -30.27 -5.89 6.22
C PRO A 356 -29.60 -5.90 7.60
N GLY A 357 -28.47 -5.19 7.74
CA GLY A 357 -27.63 -5.22 8.94
C GLY A 357 -26.72 -6.44 8.97
N ALA A 358 -25.83 -6.51 9.96
CA ALA A 358 -24.99 -7.68 10.18
C ALA A 358 -25.84 -8.92 10.47
N PRO A 359 -25.41 -10.13 10.04
CA PRO A 359 -26.02 -11.38 10.48
C PRO A 359 -26.12 -11.40 12.01
N LEU A 360 -27.28 -11.82 12.54
CA LEU A 360 -27.52 -11.81 14.00
C LEU A 360 -26.67 -12.84 14.74
N VAL A 361 -26.32 -13.95 14.07
CA VAL A 361 -25.57 -15.08 14.63
C VAL A 361 -24.35 -15.33 13.75
N ALA A 362 -23.19 -15.55 14.38
CA ALA A 362 -21.98 -15.97 13.69
C ALA A 362 -22.16 -17.40 13.14
N GLY A 363 -21.70 -17.65 11.91
CA GLY A 363 -21.77 -18.96 11.29
C GLY A 363 -20.81 -19.99 11.91
N ALA A 364 -19.83 -19.52 12.69
CA ALA A 364 -18.83 -20.31 13.38
C ALA A 364 -18.38 -19.62 14.69
N PRO A 365 -17.81 -20.35 15.66
CA PRO A 365 -17.19 -19.75 16.84
C PRO A 365 -16.14 -18.71 16.47
N GLU A 366 -15.96 -17.70 17.32
CA GLU A 366 -14.99 -16.64 17.11
C GLU A 366 -13.56 -17.17 17.22
N PRO A 367 -12.75 -17.09 16.14
CA PRO A 367 -11.35 -17.48 16.18
C PRO A 367 -10.48 -16.31 16.61
N PRO A 368 -9.18 -16.54 16.93
CA PRO A 368 -8.22 -15.47 17.13
C PRO A 368 -8.17 -14.52 15.92
N ALA A 369 -7.92 -13.23 16.18
CA ALA A 369 -7.87 -12.19 15.16
C ALA A 369 -6.55 -11.40 15.24
N SER A 370 -6.18 -10.74 14.14
CA SER A 370 -5.08 -9.78 14.10
C SER A 370 -5.58 -8.38 13.68
N ALA A 371 -5.06 -7.32 14.29
CA ALA A 371 -5.20 -5.94 13.84
C ALA A 371 -3.84 -5.48 13.28
N ILE A 372 -3.80 -4.99 12.06
CA ILE A 372 -2.59 -4.38 11.48
C ILE A 372 -2.83 -2.88 11.35
N ILE A 373 -1.97 -2.10 11.99
CA ILE A 373 -1.93 -0.64 11.91
C ILE A 373 -0.70 -0.26 11.09
N CYS A 374 -0.92 0.40 9.95
CA CYS A 374 0.16 0.83 9.06
C CYS A 374 0.49 2.31 9.28
N ALA A 375 1.75 2.60 9.60
CA ALA A 375 2.20 3.97 9.89
C ALA A 375 3.44 4.34 9.08
N TYR A 376 3.49 5.60 8.61
CA TYR A 376 4.73 6.23 8.22
C TYR A 376 5.09 7.23 9.32
N MET A 377 6.07 6.87 10.12
CA MET A 377 6.24 7.45 11.46
C MET A 377 6.45 8.98 11.46
N PRO A 378 7.23 9.60 10.54
CA PRO A 378 7.37 11.06 10.51
C PRO A 378 6.05 11.83 10.41
N ASN A 379 5.03 11.25 9.77
CA ASN A 379 3.75 11.92 9.56
C ASN A 379 2.69 11.55 10.61
N GLU A 380 2.85 10.40 11.25
CA GLU A 380 1.83 9.79 12.12
C GLU A 380 2.26 9.73 13.60
N ALA A 381 3.47 10.19 13.93
CA ALA A 381 4.01 10.14 15.28
C ALA A 381 3.13 10.84 16.33
N ALA A 382 2.39 11.88 15.93
CA ALA A 382 1.53 12.65 16.83
C ALA A 382 0.27 11.88 17.29
N THR A 383 -0.16 10.88 16.52
CA THR A 383 -1.43 10.16 16.74
C THR A 383 -1.23 8.70 17.11
N ILE A 384 -0.09 8.10 16.74
CA ILE A 384 0.07 6.64 16.80
C ILE A 384 -0.03 6.07 18.21
N VAL A 385 0.47 6.77 19.23
CA VAL A 385 0.40 6.30 20.63
C VAL A 385 -1.06 6.20 21.08
N GLU A 386 -1.84 7.26 20.86
CA GLU A 386 -3.27 7.29 21.18
C GLU A 386 -4.02 6.16 20.46
N THR A 387 -3.69 5.93 19.18
CA THR A 387 -4.27 4.84 18.39
C THR A 387 -3.95 3.47 19.00
N ILE A 388 -2.69 3.20 19.36
CA ILE A 388 -2.30 1.91 19.97
C ILE A 388 -2.99 1.71 21.32
N GLU A 389 -3.04 2.73 22.16
CA GLU A 389 -3.77 2.68 23.42
C GLU A 389 -5.26 2.37 23.20
N HIS A 390 -5.88 2.97 22.18
CA HIS A 390 -7.26 2.68 21.81
C HIS A 390 -7.44 1.22 21.36
N PHE A 391 -6.55 0.69 20.52
CA PHE A 391 -6.60 -0.72 20.10
C PHE A 391 -6.46 -1.70 21.26
N LEU A 392 -5.72 -1.34 22.31
CA LEU A 392 -5.59 -2.16 23.52
C LEU A 392 -6.90 -2.22 24.35
N THR A 393 -7.87 -1.33 24.07
CA THR A 393 -9.20 -1.35 24.72
C THR A 393 -10.26 -2.17 23.95
N VAL A 394 -9.95 -2.62 22.73
CA VAL A 394 -10.88 -3.39 21.90
C VAL A 394 -11.17 -4.75 22.57
N ASP A 395 -12.45 -5.06 22.75
CA ASP A 395 -12.88 -6.30 23.39
C ASP A 395 -12.99 -7.41 22.34
N TYR A 396 -12.15 -8.43 22.49
CA TYR A 396 -12.19 -9.62 21.65
C TYR A 396 -11.65 -10.84 22.42
N PRO A 397 -12.50 -11.55 23.17
CA PRO A 397 -12.10 -12.63 24.08
C PRO A 397 -11.40 -13.82 23.42
N ALA A 398 -11.62 -14.06 22.12
CA ALA A 398 -10.95 -15.12 21.36
C ALA A 398 -9.45 -14.84 21.12
N GLY A 399 -8.98 -13.64 21.47
CA GLY A 399 -7.59 -13.20 21.36
C GLY A 399 -7.39 -12.28 20.16
N LEU A 400 -6.89 -11.07 20.44
CA LEU A 400 -6.55 -10.07 19.44
C LEU A 400 -5.05 -9.75 19.49
N GLN A 401 -4.35 -10.09 18.41
CA GLN A 401 -2.97 -9.66 18.16
C GLN A 401 -3.00 -8.28 17.51
N ILE A 402 -2.25 -7.32 18.05
CA ILE A 402 -2.11 -5.98 17.47
C ILE A 402 -0.71 -5.88 16.86
N ILE A 403 -0.60 -5.49 15.60
CA ILE A 403 0.65 -5.34 14.88
C ILE A 403 0.75 -3.88 14.40
N LEU A 404 1.72 -3.14 14.95
CA LEU A 404 2.09 -1.84 14.41
C LEU A 404 3.21 -2.04 13.38
N ALA A 405 2.86 -1.93 12.11
CA ALA A 405 3.81 -2.04 10.99
C ALA A 405 4.18 -0.64 10.50
N TYR A 406 5.44 -0.26 10.70
CA TYR A 406 5.87 1.11 10.45
C TYR A 406 7.25 1.21 9.82
N ASN A 407 7.49 2.32 9.15
CA ASN A 407 8.79 2.71 8.63
C ASN A 407 9.15 4.12 9.09
N THR A 408 10.43 4.33 9.40
CA THR A 408 10.97 5.61 9.87
C THR A 408 12.33 5.85 9.20
N PRO A 409 12.53 6.96 8.46
CA PRO A 409 13.81 7.28 7.83
C PRO A 409 14.94 7.53 8.84
N ASP A 410 14.64 8.21 9.94
CA ASP A 410 15.54 8.55 11.03
C ASP A 410 14.95 8.07 12.37
N TYR A 411 15.72 8.02 13.45
CA TYR A 411 15.13 7.70 14.76
C TYR A 411 14.07 8.74 15.18
N HIS A 412 12.90 8.28 15.61
CA HIS A 412 11.85 9.15 16.15
C HIS A 412 11.60 8.86 17.65
N PRO A 413 11.52 9.87 18.55
CA PRO A 413 11.36 9.65 19.99
C PRO A 413 10.18 8.77 20.40
N VAL A 414 9.09 8.82 19.63
CA VAL A 414 7.88 8.00 19.83
C VAL A 414 8.17 6.49 19.78
N GLU A 415 9.24 6.06 19.11
CA GLU A 415 9.61 4.64 19.04
C GLU A 415 9.96 4.08 20.42
N ALA A 416 10.61 4.86 21.28
CA ALA A 416 10.90 4.47 22.66
C ALA A 416 9.62 4.31 23.50
N GLU A 417 8.64 5.20 23.30
CA GLU A 417 7.35 5.11 23.98
C GLU A 417 6.54 3.89 23.55
N LEU A 418 6.46 3.64 22.24
CA LEU A 418 5.82 2.44 21.68
C LEU A 418 6.49 1.17 22.22
N GLN A 419 7.82 1.14 22.31
CA GLN A 419 8.56 0.02 22.85
C GLN A 419 8.19 -0.25 24.32
N MET A 420 8.08 0.79 25.16
CA MET A 420 7.61 0.66 26.54
C MET A 420 6.16 0.16 26.64
N ILE A 421 5.30 0.47 25.67
CA ILE A 421 3.93 -0.07 25.61
C ILE A 421 3.98 -1.56 25.21
N ALA A 422 4.76 -1.93 24.20
CA ALA A 422 4.90 -3.31 23.73
C ALA A 422 5.47 -4.25 24.80
N GLU A 423 6.39 -3.79 25.63
CA GLU A 423 6.93 -4.56 26.76
C GLU A 423 5.86 -4.89 27.81
N ARG A 424 4.88 -3.99 27.99
CA ARG A 424 3.75 -4.18 28.92
C ARG A 424 2.64 -5.04 28.33
N HIS A 425 2.48 -5.05 27.01
CA HIS A 425 1.37 -5.70 26.33
C HIS A 425 1.85 -6.79 25.37
N ARG A 426 1.79 -8.05 25.82
CA ARG A 426 2.26 -9.22 25.04
C ARG A 426 1.50 -9.46 23.73
N ASN A 427 0.33 -8.87 23.57
CA ASN A 427 -0.46 -8.95 22.35
C ASN A 427 -0.12 -7.83 21.34
N LEU A 428 0.76 -6.88 21.68
CA LEU A 428 1.26 -5.84 20.78
C LEU A 428 2.63 -6.24 20.19
N LEU A 429 2.70 -6.28 18.86
CA LEU A 429 3.93 -6.49 18.10
C LEU A 429 4.29 -5.21 17.36
N LEU A 430 5.47 -4.68 17.65
CA LEU A 430 6.08 -3.61 16.87
C LEU A 430 6.89 -4.23 15.73
N LEU A 431 6.58 -3.84 14.50
CA LEU A 431 7.26 -4.28 13.30
C LEU A 431 7.80 -3.07 12.55
N LYS A 432 9.07 -2.75 12.81
CA LYS A 432 9.83 -1.81 11.98
C LYS A 432 10.20 -2.49 10.67
N VAL A 433 9.72 -1.93 9.56
CA VAL A 433 9.95 -2.45 8.21
C VAL A 433 11.04 -1.62 7.56
N GLU A 434 12.28 -2.11 7.70
CA GLU A 434 13.46 -1.47 7.12
C GLU A 434 13.33 -1.39 5.59
N ASN A 435 13.77 -0.26 5.02
CA ASN A 435 13.71 0.05 3.59
C ASN A 435 12.29 0.15 2.98
N SER A 436 11.23 0.15 3.80
CA SER A 436 9.91 0.48 3.28
C SER A 436 9.73 1.98 3.06
N ASN A 437 9.03 2.33 1.99
CA ASN A 437 8.64 3.69 1.63
C ASN A 437 7.12 3.88 1.49
N SER A 438 6.30 2.89 1.85
CA SER A 438 4.83 2.98 1.73
C SER A 438 4.07 2.14 2.75
N LYS A 439 2.84 2.56 3.09
CA LYS A 439 1.93 1.82 3.98
C LYS A 439 1.58 0.42 3.43
N ALA A 440 1.45 0.28 2.11
CA ALA A 440 1.21 -0.99 1.44
C ALA A 440 2.32 -2.02 1.71
N GLN A 441 3.58 -1.59 1.66
CA GLN A 441 4.73 -2.44 1.99
C GLN A 441 4.75 -2.83 3.46
N ASN A 442 4.48 -1.87 4.36
CA ASN A 442 4.37 -2.15 5.80
C ASN A 442 3.31 -3.22 6.06
N LEU A 443 2.13 -3.10 5.42
CA LEU A 443 1.07 -4.10 5.51
C LEU A 443 1.54 -5.47 5.01
N ASN A 444 2.14 -5.53 3.81
CA ASN A 444 2.57 -6.79 3.22
C ASN A 444 3.63 -7.51 4.07
N ALA A 445 4.54 -6.76 4.69
CA ALA A 445 5.54 -7.27 5.61
C ALA A 445 4.89 -7.81 6.90
N ALA A 446 3.86 -7.13 7.41
CA ALA A 446 3.12 -7.54 8.59
C ALA A 446 2.38 -8.88 8.42
N LEU A 447 1.92 -9.20 7.20
CA LEU A 447 1.18 -10.45 6.93
C LEU A 447 1.95 -11.70 7.39
N ALA A 448 3.28 -11.73 7.22
CA ALA A 448 4.11 -12.86 7.64
C ALA A 448 4.16 -13.06 9.17
N ARG A 449 3.68 -12.09 9.96
CA ARG A 449 3.65 -12.11 11.43
C ARG A 449 2.24 -12.25 12.00
N THR A 450 1.22 -12.31 11.15
CA THR A 450 -0.17 -12.48 11.57
C THR A 450 -0.43 -13.88 12.11
N THR A 451 -1.28 -13.95 13.13
CA THR A 451 -1.65 -15.22 13.79
C THR A 451 -3.16 -15.44 13.82
N GLY A 452 -3.96 -14.40 13.57
CA GLY A 452 -5.41 -14.51 13.50
C GLY A 452 -5.92 -15.21 12.23
N GLU A 453 -7.09 -15.81 12.32
CA GLU A 453 -7.81 -16.37 11.15
C GLU A 453 -8.41 -15.28 10.25
N PHE A 454 -8.60 -14.08 10.81
CA PHE A 454 -8.93 -12.87 10.06
C PHE A 454 -8.18 -11.65 10.59
N ILE A 455 -8.05 -10.64 9.73
CA ILE A 455 -7.23 -9.46 9.92
C ILE A 455 -8.08 -8.20 9.75
N GLY A 456 -8.05 -7.30 10.72
CA GLY A 456 -8.48 -5.91 10.57
C GLY A 456 -7.31 -5.05 10.08
N VAL A 457 -7.52 -4.26 9.02
CA VAL A 457 -6.51 -3.37 8.42
C VAL A 457 -6.88 -1.92 8.70
N PHE A 458 -5.93 -1.16 9.29
CA PHE A 458 -6.16 0.19 9.76
C PHE A 458 -4.99 1.13 9.48
N ASP A 459 -5.34 2.40 9.30
CA ASP A 459 -4.41 3.53 9.30
C ASP A 459 -4.07 3.98 10.73
N ALA A 460 -2.96 4.73 10.89
CA ALA A 460 -2.40 5.14 12.18
C ALA A 460 -3.26 6.11 13.02
N ASP A 461 -4.39 6.61 12.52
CA ASP A 461 -5.30 7.54 13.19
C ASP A 461 -6.70 6.95 13.48
N HIS A 462 -6.86 5.64 13.24
CA HIS A 462 -8.14 4.94 13.35
C HIS A 462 -8.46 4.41 14.75
N HIS A 463 -9.66 4.71 15.23
CA HIS A 463 -10.20 4.26 16.51
C HIS A 463 -11.45 3.39 16.27
N PRO A 464 -11.31 2.06 16.10
CA PRO A 464 -12.45 1.15 15.92
C PRO A 464 -13.32 1.05 17.17
N ASP A 465 -14.63 0.83 17.01
CA ASP A 465 -15.50 0.55 18.16
C ASP A 465 -15.09 -0.75 18.87
N VAL A 466 -15.37 -0.83 20.18
CA VAL A 466 -14.90 -1.92 21.05
C VAL A 466 -15.39 -3.30 20.62
N ASP A 467 -16.55 -3.40 19.97
CA ASP A 467 -17.18 -4.64 19.50
C ASP A 467 -16.94 -4.92 18.00
N SER A 468 -16.07 -4.14 17.36
CA SER A 468 -15.89 -4.14 15.91
C SER A 468 -15.47 -5.50 15.35
N PHE A 469 -14.54 -6.20 16.01
CA PHE A 469 -14.08 -7.53 15.59
C PHE A 469 -15.18 -8.60 15.71
N HIS A 470 -15.99 -8.55 16.77
CA HIS A 470 -17.17 -9.41 16.93
C HIS A 470 -18.15 -9.22 15.77
N ARG A 471 -18.44 -7.96 15.43
CA ARG A 471 -19.37 -7.62 14.37
C ARG A 471 -18.84 -8.02 12.99
N ALA A 472 -17.56 -7.79 12.73
CA ALA A 472 -16.91 -8.19 11.48
C ALA A 472 -16.95 -9.72 11.30
N TRP A 473 -16.67 -10.49 12.36
CA TRP A 473 -16.68 -11.95 12.30
C TRP A 473 -18.05 -12.53 11.90
N ARG A 474 -19.16 -11.88 12.29
CA ARG A 474 -20.51 -12.31 11.88
C ARG A 474 -20.69 -12.31 10.37
N TRP A 475 -20.03 -11.41 9.64
CA TRP A 475 -20.03 -11.45 8.17
C TRP A 475 -19.07 -12.51 7.64
N LEU A 476 -17.84 -12.53 8.13
CA LEU A 476 -16.79 -13.43 7.62
C LEU A 476 -17.14 -14.91 7.80
N SER A 477 -17.76 -15.26 8.92
CA SER A 477 -18.27 -16.61 9.21
C SER A 477 -19.51 -16.99 8.40
N ASN A 478 -20.17 -16.03 7.75
CA ASN A 478 -21.38 -16.24 6.93
C ASN A 478 -21.09 -16.07 5.43
N GLY A 479 -19.90 -16.50 4.98
CA GLY A 479 -19.60 -16.63 3.54
C GLY A 479 -19.05 -15.38 2.85
N TYR A 480 -18.67 -14.35 3.62
CA TYR A 480 -17.94 -13.19 3.11
C TYR A 480 -16.44 -13.33 3.37
N ASP A 481 -15.62 -12.76 2.50
CA ASP A 481 -14.16 -12.79 2.61
C ASP A 481 -13.59 -11.46 3.09
N VAL A 482 -14.31 -10.37 2.81
CA VAL A 482 -13.96 -9.01 3.22
C VAL A 482 -15.20 -8.26 3.68
N VAL A 483 -15.04 -7.41 4.69
CA VAL A 483 -16.06 -6.49 5.18
C VAL A 483 -15.48 -5.08 5.23
N GLN A 484 -16.06 -4.16 4.49
CA GLN A 484 -15.77 -2.73 4.61
C GLN A 484 -16.65 -2.14 5.71
N GLY A 485 -16.01 -1.58 6.73
CA GLY A 485 -16.70 -0.80 7.76
C GLY A 485 -16.93 0.65 7.39
N HIS A 486 -17.51 1.40 8.33
CA HIS A 486 -17.83 2.82 8.24
C HIS A 486 -16.72 3.67 8.88
N CYS A 487 -16.00 4.44 8.09
CA CYS A 487 -15.04 5.42 8.62
C CYS A 487 -15.74 6.74 8.97
N LEU A 488 -15.63 7.15 10.24
CA LEU A 488 -16.32 8.30 10.80
C LEU A 488 -15.32 9.38 11.23
N VAL A 489 -15.57 10.65 10.91
CA VAL A 489 -14.63 11.73 11.23
C VAL A 489 -14.67 12.10 12.72
N ARG A 490 -13.49 12.21 13.35
CA ARG A 490 -13.27 12.58 14.78
C ARG A 490 -13.22 14.09 15.03
N ASN A 491 -12.73 14.88 14.07
CA ASN A 491 -12.53 16.33 14.16
C ASN A 491 -13.49 17.15 13.26
N PRO A 492 -14.80 16.83 13.15
CA PRO A 492 -15.69 17.52 12.21
C PRO A 492 -15.93 19.00 12.57
N GLU A 493 -15.63 19.40 13.81
CA GLU A 493 -15.86 20.76 14.30
C GLU A 493 -14.67 21.70 14.11
N GLU A 494 -13.49 21.17 13.75
CA GLU A 494 -12.24 21.94 13.68
C GLU A 494 -12.28 23.02 12.57
N THR A 495 -12.79 22.66 11.39
CA THR A 495 -12.92 23.59 10.26
C THR A 495 -14.21 23.34 9.47
N PHE A 496 -14.62 24.34 8.69
CA PHE A 496 -15.73 24.16 7.75
C PHE A 496 -15.46 23.01 6.76
N LEU A 497 -14.22 22.85 6.30
CA LEU A 497 -13.84 21.78 5.38
C LEU A 497 -13.88 20.40 6.04
N ALA A 498 -13.35 20.24 7.26
CA ALA A 498 -13.44 19.00 8.01
C ALA A 498 -14.90 18.56 8.23
N LYS A 499 -15.80 19.52 8.49
CA LYS A 499 -17.26 19.29 8.55
C LYS A 499 -17.84 18.78 7.23
N MET A 500 -17.45 19.37 6.10
CA MET A 500 -17.91 18.93 4.78
C MET A 500 -17.40 17.52 4.47
N VAL A 501 -16.15 17.22 4.83
CA VAL A 501 -15.56 15.88 4.70
C VAL A 501 -16.30 14.86 5.57
N ALA A 502 -16.69 15.21 6.79
CA ALA A 502 -17.47 14.32 7.66
C ALA A 502 -18.81 13.90 7.04
N ILE A 503 -19.54 14.85 6.44
CA ILE A 503 -20.82 14.54 5.75
C ILE A 503 -20.58 13.77 4.44
N GLU A 504 -19.48 14.06 3.74
CA GLU A 504 -19.09 13.27 2.58
C GLU A 504 -18.80 11.81 2.97
N PHE A 505 -18.08 11.57 4.06
CA PHE A 505 -17.78 10.22 4.56
C PHE A 505 -19.05 9.48 4.93
N GLU A 506 -19.99 10.13 5.61
CA GLU A 506 -21.33 9.58 5.85
C GLU A 506 -22.03 9.21 4.53
N THR A 507 -21.93 10.06 3.50
CA THR A 507 -22.52 9.77 2.18
C THR A 507 -21.85 8.57 1.50
N ILE A 508 -20.54 8.39 1.68
CA ILE A 508 -19.79 7.26 1.12
C ILE A 508 -20.15 5.98 1.86
N TYR A 509 -19.98 5.94 3.20
CA TYR A 509 -20.03 4.70 3.98
C TYR A 509 -21.42 4.31 4.46
N SER A 510 -22.34 5.26 4.69
CA SER A 510 -23.71 4.95 5.11
C SER A 510 -24.69 4.83 3.94
N VAL A 511 -24.33 5.35 2.76
CA VAL A 511 -25.22 5.36 1.58
C VAL A 511 -24.58 4.70 0.36
N SER A 512 -23.47 5.23 -0.15
CA SER A 512 -22.95 4.84 -1.47
C SER A 512 -22.42 3.41 -1.50
N HIS A 513 -21.54 3.04 -0.56
CA HIS A 513 -20.99 1.68 -0.45
C HIS A 513 -22.08 0.63 -0.18
N PRO A 514 -22.90 0.74 0.88
CA PRO A 514 -23.94 -0.25 1.16
C PRO A 514 -25.01 -0.29 0.06
N GLY A 515 -25.41 0.88 -0.46
CA GLY A 515 -26.39 0.99 -1.54
C GLY A 515 -25.93 0.33 -2.82
N ARG A 516 -24.68 0.58 -3.24
CA ARG A 516 -24.08 -0.05 -4.42
C ARG A 516 -23.89 -1.55 -4.23
N TRP A 517 -23.41 -1.96 -3.06
CA TRP A 517 -23.28 -3.37 -2.74
C TRP A 517 -24.60 -4.13 -2.89
N LEU A 518 -25.65 -3.63 -2.26
CA LEU A 518 -26.98 -4.23 -2.35
C LEU A 518 -27.59 -4.13 -3.75
N ARG A 519 -27.27 -3.08 -4.52
CA ARG A 519 -27.75 -2.86 -5.90
C ARG A 519 -27.04 -3.73 -6.93
N ASP A 520 -25.75 -4.00 -6.78
CA ASP A 520 -24.94 -4.67 -7.81
C ASP A 520 -24.56 -6.10 -7.44
N GLY A 521 -24.62 -6.45 -6.16
CA GLY A 521 -24.26 -7.78 -5.66
C GLY A 521 -22.76 -7.97 -5.39
N PHE A 522 -22.00 -6.88 -5.23
CA PHE A 522 -20.60 -6.90 -4.79
C PHE A 522 -20.23 -5.61 -4.06
N GLY A 523 -19.44 -5.72 -2.98
CA GLY A 523 -18.91 -4.58 -2.24
C GLY A 523 -17.53 -4.17 -2.72
N ILE A 524 -17.00 -3.10 -2.11
CA ILE A 524 -15.62 -2.64 -2.28
C ILE A 524 -15.02 -2.33 -0.92
N PHE A 525 -13.74 -2.65 -0.74
CA PHE A 525 -12.93 -2.12 0.35
C PHE A 525 -12.12 -0.93 -0.17
N GLY A 526 -12.29 0.22 0.48
CA GLY A 526 -11.63 1.47 0.12
C GLY A 526 -11.23 2.23 1.37
N GLY A 527 -9.94 2.44 1.53
CA GLY A 527 -9.28 3.11 2.63
C GLY A 527 -8.85 2.13 3.72
N SER A 528 -9.52 2.25 4.86
CA SER A 528 -9.17 1.65 6.14
C SER A 528 -10.44 1.04 6.75
N ASN A 529 -10.36 0.49 7.97
CA ASN A 529 -11.47 -0.16 8.66
C ASN A 529 -12.05 -1.34 7.84
N GLY A 530 -11.15 -2.15 7.29
CA GLY A 530 -11.50 -3.35 6.51
C GLY A 530 -11.11 -4.61 7.26
N TYR A 531 -12.01 -5.59 7.28
CA TYR A 531 -11.78 -6.87 7.93
C TYR A 531 -11.75 -7.96 6.87
N TRP A 532 -10.67 -8.72 6.85
CA TRP A 532 -10.33 -9.65 5.79
C TRP A 532 -10.10 -11.03 6.38
N LYS A 533 -10.59 -12.09 5.74
CA LYS A 533 -10.03 -13.42 6.00
C LYS A 533 -8.54 -13.38 5.73
N THR A 534 -7.74 -13.98 6.62
CA THR A 534 -6.28 -13.97 6.51
C THR A 534 -5.84 -14.51 5.15
N GLU A 535 -6.46 -15.59 4.68
CA GLU A 535 -6.20 -16.15 3.36
C GLU A 535 -6.47 -15.17 2.21
N ALA A 536 -7.61 -14.47 2.24
CA ALA A 536 -7.95 -13.51 1.19
C ALA A 536 -6.91 -12.38 1.10
N LEU A 537 -6.49 -11.82 2.24
CA LEU A 537 -5.50 -10.75 2.29
C LEU A 537 -4.07 -11.23 1.94
N HIS A 538 -3.71 -12.47 2.31
CA HIS A 538 -2.44 -13.08 1.90
C HIS A 538 -2.33 -13.29 0.39
N MET A 539 -3.46 -13.63 -0.24
CA MET A 539 -3.56 -13.85 -1.68
C MET A 539 -3.56 -12.55 -2.46
N THR A 540 -4.33 -11.57 -2.00
CA THR A 540 -4.40 -10.29 -2.72
C THR A 540 -3.22 -9.41 -2.38
N ARG A 541 -2.92 -9.16 -1.11
CA ARG A 541 -1.92 -8.15 -0.70
C ARG A 541 -2.20 -6.76 -1.28
N MET A 542 -1.41 -5.78 -0.87
CA MET A 542 -1.53 -4.41 -1.38
C MET A 542 -0.38 -4.08 -2.33
N ARG A 543 -0.69 -3.66 -3.55
CA ARG A 543 0.33 -3.31 -4.55
C ARG A 543 0.75 -1.86 -4.40
N GLY A 544 1.98 -1.62 -3.95
CA GLY A 544 2.52 -0.26 -3.81
C GLY A 544 2.65 0.52 -5.12
N SER A 545 2.56 -0.15 -6.28
CA SER A 545 2.50 0.49 -7.59
C SER A 545 1.16 1.16 -7.90
N MET A 546 0.11 0.89 -7.12
CA MET A 546 -1.23 1.46 -7.30
C MET A 546 -1.44 2.56 -6.27
N LEU A 547 -1.96 3.71 -6.70
CA LEU A 547 -2.23 4.84 -5.79
C LEU A 547 -3.44 4.63 -4.87
N THR A 548 -4.28 3.67 -5.24
CA THR A 548 -5.41 3.13 -4.48
C THR A 548 -5.27 1.62 -4.45
N GLU A 549 -4.25 1.16 -3.72
CA GLU A 549 -3.88 -0.24 -3.54
C GLU A 549 -4.99 -1.11 -2.95
N ASP A 550 -5.80 -0.50 -2.09
CA ASP A 550 -7.00 -1.00 -1.42
C ASP A 550 -8.13 -1.38 -2.39
N ILE A 551 -8.40 -0.49 -3.35
CA ILE A 551 -9.41 -0.69 -4.39
C ILE A 551 -8.92 -1.73 -5.41
N ASP A 552 -7.63 -1.69 -5.80
CA ASP A 552 -7.02 -2.74 -6.64
C ASP A 552 -7.11 -4.13 -5.97
N ALA A 553 -6.83 -4.22 -4.66
CA ALA A 553 -7.00 -5.45 -3.91
C ALA A 553 -8.46 -5.92 -3.88
N SER A 554 -9.41 -5.01 -3.72
CA SER A 554 -10.85 -5.33 -3.78
C SER A 554 -11.24 -5.93 -5.13
N MET A 555 -10.81 -5.34 -6.25
CA MET A 555 -11.11 -5.88 -7.56
C MET A 555 -10.56 -7.29 -7.71
N ARG A 556 -9.35 -7.55 -7.20
CA ARG A 556 -8.72 -8.88 -7.27
C ARG A 556 -9.41 -9.94 -6.40
N VAL A 557 -9.96 -9.57 -5.24
CA VAL A 557 -10.84 -10.46 -4.47
C VAL A 557 -12.04 -10.87 -5.31
N LEU A 558 -12.70 -9.90 -5.94
CA LEU A 558 -13.89 -10.16 -6.76
C LEU A 558 -13.55 -10.98 -8.01
N GLU A 559 -12.41 -10.71 -8.66
CA GLU A 559 -11.91 -11.49 -9.79
C GLU A 559 -11.69 -12.97 -9.42
N ALA A 560 -11.18 -13.23 -8.20
CA ALA A 560 -11.03 -14.57 -7.65
C ALA A 560 -12.36 -15.21 -7.19
N GLY A 561 -13.49 -14.51 -7.32
CA GLY A 561 -14.81 -14.99 -6.91
C GLY A 561 -15.13 -14.80 -5.43
N GLY A 562 -14.32 -14.02 -4.70
CA GLY A 562 -14.58 -13.70 -3.30
C GLY A 562 -15.72 -12.70 -3.12
N HIS A 563 -16.25 -12.63 -1.90
CA HIS A 563 -17.37 -11.77 -1.56
C HIS A 563 -16.98 -10.66 -0.59
N ILE A 564 -17.35 -9.43 -0.94
CA ILE A 564 -17.11 -8.23 -0.12
C ILE A 564 -18.46 -7.69 0.37
N ALA A 565 -18.62 -7.56 1.69
CA ALA A 565 -19.75 -6.89 2.32
C ALA A 565 -19.40 -5.44 2.68
N SER A 566 -20.42 -4.60 2.85
CA SER A 566 -20.28 -3.25 3.41
C SER A 566 -21.21 -3.13 4.62
N ASP A 567 -20.70 -2.78 5.79
CA ASP A 567 -21.50 -2.63 7.01
C ASP A 567 -21.43 -1.19 7.54
N PRO A 568 -22.51 -0.40 7.42
CA PRO A 568 -22.51 1.02 7.82
C PRO A 568 -22.50 1.23 9.34
N TRP A 569 -22.62 0.16 10.15
CA TRP A 569 -22.54 0.23 11.61
C TRP A 569 -21.26 -0.39 12.18
N LEU A 570 -20.36 -0.87 11.33
CA LEU A 570 -19.04 -1.32 11.74
C LEU A 570 -18.09 -0.11 11.79
N ILE A 571 -18.12 0.64 12.88
CA ILE A 571 -17.56 2.00 12.94
C ILE A 571 -16.09 1.98 13.35
N SER A 572 -15.30 2.82 12.68
CA SER A 572 -13.97 3.25 13.14
C SER A 572 -13.81 4.73 12.88
N ARG A 573 -13.26 5.47 13.84
CA ARG A 573 -13.17 6.93 13.74
C ARG A 573 -11.76 7.38 13.32
N GLU A 574 -11.65 8.33 12.39
CA GLU A 574 -10.37 8.84 11.85
C GLU A 574 -10.32 10.38 11.79
N LEU A 575 -9.14 10.97 11.52
CA LEU A 575 -8.97 12.42 11.40
C LEU A 575 -9.17 12.91 9.96
N ALA A 576 -10.06 13.87 9.77
CA ALA A 576 -10.25 14.54 8.49
C ALA A 576 -9.15 15.57 8.22
N THR A 577 -8.86 15.76 6.93
CA THR A 577 -8.04 16.88 6.45
C THR A 577 -8.77 18.21 6.66
N THR A 578 -8.02 19.24 7.04
CA THR A 578 -8.57 20.54 7.48
C THR A 578 -8.35 21.66 6.47
N THR A 579 -7.41 21.48 5.53
CA THR A 579 -7.07 22.48 4.52
C THR A 579 -7.50 22.06 3.10
N ALA A 580 -7.78 23.06 2.27
CA ALA A 580 -8.14 22.87 0.86
C ALA A 580 -7.07 22.11 0.06
N ARG A 581 -5.79 22.43 0.30
CA ARG A 581 -4.66 21.79 -0.38
C ARG A 581 -4.53 20.31 -0.01
N GLN A 582 -4.71 19.96 1.27
CA GLN A 582 -4.71 18.57 1.70
C GLN A 582 -5.86 17.78 1.06
N ILE A 583 -7.06 18.35 1.00
CA ILE A 583 -8.22 17.74 0.32
C ILE A 583 -7.95 17.55 -1.16
N TRP A 584 -7.41 18.57 -1.85
CA TRP A 584 -7.05 18.48 -3.26
C TRP A 584 -6.08 17.33 -3.52
N ASN A 585 -4.96 17.27 -2.78
CA ASN A 585 -3.96 16.21 -2.94
C ASN A 585 -4.54 14.82 -2.67
N GLN A 586 -5.36 14.69 -1.61
CA GLN A 586 -5.99 13.42 -1.25
C GLN A 586 -6.95 12.94 -2.35
N ARG A 587 -7.83 13.83 -2.83
CA ARG A 587 -8.86 13.49 -3.82
C ARG A 587 -8.27 13.28 -5.21
N LEU A 588 -7.19 14.00 -5.56
CA LEU A 588 -6.51 13.82 -6.83
C LEU A 588 -5.77 12.49 -6.89
N ARG A 589 -5.08 12.08 -5.81
CA ARG A 589 -4.50 10.74 -5.69
C ARG A 589 -5.56 9.65 -5.82
N TRP A 590 -6.71 9.80 -5.16
CA TRP A 590 -7.83 8.86 -5.32
C TRP A 590 -8.33 8.80 -6.76
N ALA A 591 -8.56 9.95 -7.40
CA ALA A 591 -9.05 10.00 -8.76
C ALA A 591 -8.07 9.34 -9.76
N GLN A 592 -6.77 9.60 -9.63
CA GLN A 592 -5.76 8.95 -10.45
C GLN A 592 -5.68 7.45 -10.17
N GLY A 593 -5.62 7.03 -8.90
CA GLY A 593 -5.55 5.60 -8.54
C GLY A 593 -6.75 4.82 -9.03
N TRP A 594 -7.94 5.39 -8.93
CA TRP A 594 -9.11 4.78 -9.50
C TRP A 594 -9.07 4.71 -11.05
N THR A 595 -8.41 5.65 -11.74
CA THR A 595 -8.16 5.55 -13.18
C THR A 595 -7.29 4.32 -13.49
N GLN A 596 -6.23 4.10 -12.70
CA GLN A 596 -5.37 2.91 -12.81
C GLN A 596 -6.18 1.63 -12.63
N VAL A 597 -7.04 1.58 -11.62
CA VAL A 597 -7.94 0.44 -11.35
C VAL A 597 -8.86 0.19 -12.55
N SER A 598 -9.52 1.23 -13.07
CA SER A 598 -10.44 1.11 -14.20
C SER A 598 -9.76 0.57 -15.45
N LEU A 599 -8.58 1.09 -15.79
CA LEU A 599 -7.79 0.64 -16.95
C LEU A 599 -7.35 -0.82 -16.81
N ARG A 600 -7.02 -1.26 -15.58
CA ARG A 600 -6.52 -2.60 -15.31
C ARG A 600 -7.62 -3.66 -15.24
N HIS A 601 -8.74 -3.36 -14.57
CA HIS A 601 -9.71 -4.37 -14.18
C HIS A 601 -10.98 -4.42 -15.06
N LEU A 602 -11.38 -3.31 -15.70
CA LEU A 602 -12.67 -3.22 -16.39
C LEU A 602 -12.89 -4.34 -17.41
N LEU A 603 -11.98 -4.52 -18.36
CA LEU A 603 -12.14 -5.52 -19.43
C LEU A 603 -12.00 -6.96 -18.90
N ALA A 604 -11.13 -7.18 -17.93
CA ALA A 604 -10.91 -8.49 -17.32
C ALA A 604 -12.19 -8.96 -16.60
N MET A 605 -12.73 -8.12 -15.72
CA MET A 605 -13.93 -8.42 -14.94
C MET A 605 -15.18 -8.62 -15.82
N MET A 606 -15.33 -7.85 -16.89
CA MET A 606 -16.47 -8.01 -17.82
C MET A 606 -16.48 -9.38 -18.52
N ARG A 607 -15.32 -10.00 -18.68
CA ARG A 607 -15.14 -11.31 -19.32
C ARG A 607 -15.28 -12.49 -18.36
N LEU A 608 -15.35 -12.25 -17.05
CA LEU A 608 -15.45 -13.33 -16.06
C LEU A 608 -16.77 -14.11 -16.21
N PRO A 609 -16.73 -15.46 -16.19
CA PRO A 609 -17.91 -16.29 -16.37
C PRO A 609 -18.77 -16.35 -15.09
N HIS A 610 -18.18 -16.25 -13.90
CA HIS A 610 -18.90 -16.32 -12.63
C HIS A 610 -19.64 -15.02 -12.26
N PHE A 611 -19.42 -13.94 -13.01
CA PHE A 611 -20.14 -12.68 -12.80
C PHE A 611 -21.53 -12.74 -13.42
N THR A 612 -22.54 -12.46 -12.63
CA THR A 612 -23.92 -12.28 -13.11
C THR A 612 -24.05 -11.04 -14.00
N ALA A 613 -25.08 -10.98 -14.85
CA ALA A 613 -25.36 -9.80 -15.67
C ALA A 613 -25.49 -8.51 -14.84
N ARG A 614 -26.07 -8.64 -13.63
CA ARG A 614 -26.18 -7.56 -12.65
C ARG A 614 -24.82 -7.05 -12.17
N GLN A 615 -23.92 -7.96 -11.81
CA GLN A 615 -22.57 -7.60 -11.36
C GLN A 615 -21.75 -7.00 -12.51
N LYS A 616 -21.85 -7.53 -13.74
CA LYS A 616 -21.21 -6.94 -14.93
C LYS A 616 -21.69 -5.53 -15.19
N PHE A 617 -23.00 -5.29 -15.09
CA PHE A 617 -23.56 -3.94 -15.18
C PHE A 617 -23.00 -3.03 -14.08
N GLY A 618 -22.93 -3.50 -12.83
CA GLY A 618 -22.34 -2.76 -11.72
C GLY A 618 -20.87 -2.40 -11.95
N VAL A 619 -20.05 -3.35 -12.42
CA VAL A 619 -18.64 -3.12 -12.77
C VAL A 619 -18.50 -2.09 -13.88
N PHE A 620 -19.31 -2.21 -14.93
CA PHE A 620 -19.32 -1.22 -16.02
C PHE A 620 -19.68 0.17 -15.49
N MET A 621 -20.70 0.28 -14.63
CA MET A 621 -21.08 1.57 -14.05
C MET A 621 -20.03 2.11 -13.07
N LEU A 622 -19.33 1.25 -12.33
CA LEU A 622 -18.32 1.67 -11.36
C LEU A 622 -17.00 2.09 -12.02
N LEU A 623 -16.53 1.32 -13.01
CA LEU A 623 -15.19 1.49 -13.59
C LEU A 623 -15.19 2.21 -14.93
N PHE A 624 -16.26 2.15 -15.74
CA PHE A 624 -16.30 2.85 -17.03
C PHE A 624 -17.02 4.20 -16.93
N GLN A 625 -18.26 4.19 -16.46
CA GLN A 625 -19.09 5.40 -16.40
C GLN A 625 -18.45 6.48 -15.52
N ARG A 626 -17.76 6.10 -14.43
CA ARG A 626 -17.06 7.03 -13.54
C ARG A 626 -15.98 7.85 -14.25
N GLU A 627 -15.23 7.25 -15.17
CA GLU A 627 -14.12 7.93 -15.87
C GLU A 627 -14.63 8.85 -16.99
N ILE A 628 -15.75 8.48 -17.61
CA ILE A 628 -16.31 9.22 -18.74
C ILE A 628 -17.20 10.37 -18.28
N TYR A 629 -17.88 10.21 -17.14
CA TYR A 629 -18.83 11.20 -16.62
C TYR A 629 -18.25 12.63 -16.49
N PRO A 630 -17.02 12.87 -15.97
CA PRO A 630 -16.44 14.21 -15.89
C PRO A 630 -16.25 14.89 -17.25
N TRP A 631 -16.14 14.13 -18.35
CA TRP A 631 -15.97 14.67 -19.70
C TRP A 631 -17.31 14.88 -20.41
N VAL A 632 -18.26 13.97 -20.20
CA VAL A 632 -19.59 14.03 -20.82
C VAL A 632 -20.46 15.10 -20.16
N SER A 633 -20.45 15.19 -18.84
CA SER A 633 -21.24 16.18 -18.10
C SER A 633 -20.89 17.63 -18.50
N THR A 634 -19.63 17.92 -18.84
CA THR A 634 -19.23 19.25 -19.30
C THR A 634 -19.64 19.59 -20.72
N GLN A 635 -20.07 18.61 -21.54
CA GLN A 635 -20.42 18.87 -22.94
C GLN A 635 -21.66 19.74 -23.11
N ILE A 636 -22.47 19.92 -22.06
CA ILE A 636 -23.61 20.83 -22.11
C ILE A 636 -23.19 22.27 -22.42
N PHE A 637 -22.04 22.72 -21.90
CA PHE A 637 -21.54 24.08 -22.11
C PHE A 637 -21.10 24.37 -23.56
N PRO A 638 -20.23 23.56 -24.21
CA PRO A 638 -19.88 23.77 -25.60
C PRO A 638 -21.06 23.56 -26.55
N LEU A 639 -22.02 22.67 -26.25
CA LEU A 639 -23.24 22.52 -27.05
C LEU A 639 -24.09 23.80 -27.03
N LEU A 640 -24.34 24.36 -25.84
CA LEU A 640 -25.09 25.61 -25.70
C LEU A 640 -24.37 26.77 -26.41
N ALA A 641 -23.04 26.86 -26.29
CA ALA A 641 -22.26 27.87 -26.99
C ALA A 641 -22.31 27.72 -28.51
N PHE A 642 -22.27 26.48 -29.02
CA PHE A 642 -22.38 26.16 -30.45
C PHE A 642 -23.76 26.53 -31.02
N TRP A 643 -24.85 26.13 -30.37
CA TRP A 643 -26.21 26.48 -30.79
C TRP A 643 -26.47 27.98 -30.75
N TRP A 644 -25.93 28.67 -29.73
CA TRP A 644 -26.01 30.12 -29.66
C TRP A 644 -25.27 30.80 -30.83
N LEU A 645 -24.09 30.29 -31.22
CA LEU A 645 -23.35 30.81 -32.37
C LEU A 645 -24.09 30.57 -33.70
N ARG A 646 -24.74 29.42 -33.85
CA ARG A 646 -25.57 29.08 -35.02
C ARG A 646 -26.84 29.92 -35.11
N GLY A 647 -27.22 30.59 -34.03
CA GLY A 647 -28.46 31.36 -33.93
C GLY A 647 -29.69 30.48 -33.70
N ASP A 648 -29.50 29.25 -33.22
CA ASP A 648 -30.60 28.37 -32.87
C ASP A 648 -31.34 28.93 -31.64
N VAL A 649 -32.67 28.93 -31.69
CA VAL A 649 -33.50 29.32 -30.54
C VAL A 649 -33.64 28.12 -29.62
N LEU A 650 -32.98 28.18 -28.46
CA LEU A 650 -33.14 27.20 -27.39
C LEU A 650 -34.53 27.36 -26.75
N ASP A 651 -35.42 26.41 -26.99
CA ASP A 651 -36.67 26.30 -26.24
C ASP A 651 -36.40 25.64 -24.89
N TRP A 652 -36.23 26.49 -23.87
CA TRP A 652 -36.00 26.07 -22.49
C TRP A 652 -37.21 25.36 -21.86
N PHE A 653 -38.39 25.40 -22.51
CA PHE A 653 -39.64 24.87 -21.97
C PHE A 653 -40.05 23.52 -22.58
N VAL A 654 -39.15 22.84 -23.27
CA VAL A 654 -39.37 21.47 -23.72
C VAL A 654 -39.62 20.58 -22.48
N PRO A 655 -40.77 19.89 -22.38
CA PRO A 655 -41.13 19.11 -21.18
C PRO A 655 -40.08 18.06 -20.79
N VAL A 656 -39.45 17.41 -21.77
CA VAL A 656 -38.39 16.41 -21.54
C VAL A 656 -37.14 17.05 -20.93
N PHE A 657 -36.76 18.25 -21.39
CA PHE A 657 -35.62 18.97 -20.85
C PHE A 657 -35.89 19.40 -19.40
N ILE A 658 -37.04 20.01 -19.13
CA ILE A 658 -37.44 20.38 -17.76
C ILE A 658 -37.45 19.16 -16.85
N ALA A 659 -38.07 18.06 -17.28
CA ALA A 659 -38.14 16.83 -16.50
C ALA A 659 -36.75 16.26 -16.20
N ALA A 660 -35.85 16.20 -17.20
CA ALA A 660 -34.49 15.75 -17.03
C ALA A 660 -33.71 16.65 -16.06
N THR A 661 -33.80 17.97 -16.20
CA THR A 661 -33.14 18.93 -15.31
C THR A 661 -33.65 18.82 -13.87
N ILE A 662 -34.97 18.75 -13.66
CA ILE A 662 -35.55 18.57 -12.32
C ILE A 662 -35.05 17.25 -11.71
N PHE A 663 -35.06 16.16 -12.49
CA PHE A 663 -34.61 14.87 -12.01
C PHE A 663 -33.12 14.85 -11.64
N THR A 664 -32.24 15.37 -12.50
CA THR A 664 -30.79 15.39 -12.24
C THR A 664 -30.42 16.31 -11.09
N THR A 665 -31.07 17.48 -10.98
CA THR A 665 -30.83 18.43 -9.87
C THR A 665 -31.42 17.95 -8.54
N SER A 666 -32.43 17.08 -8.56
CA SER A 666 -32.98 16.48 -7.34
C SER A 666 -32.01 15.55 -6.61
N VAL A 667 -31.00 15.01 -7.31
CA VAL A 667 -30.05 14.03 -6.77
C VAL A 667 -29.27 14.60 -5.59
N GLY A 668 -28.76 15.83 -5.69
CA GLY A 668 -27.99 16.46 -4.61
C GLY A 668 -28.79 16.55 -3.30
N PRO A 669 -29.93 17.27 -3.27
CA PRO A 669 -30.79 17.34 -2.09
C PRO A 669 -31.32 15.98 -1.64
N GLY A 670 -31.67 15.10 -2.57
CA GLY A 670 -32.19 13.76 -2.30
C GLY A 670 -31.17 12.89 -1.55
N THR A 671 -29.94 12.81 -2.05
CA THR A 671 -28.85 12.08 -1.42
C THR A 671 -28.54 12.64 -0.04
N VAL A 672 -28.46 13.96 0.11
CA VAL A 672 -28.21 14.60 1.42
C VAL A 672 -29.30 14.28 2.43
N LEU A 673 -30.57 14.24 2.01
CA LEU A 673 -31.67 13.85 2.89
C LEU A 673 -31.56 12.39 3.33
N ILE A 674 -31.22 11.47 2.41
CA ILE A 674 -31.02 10.06 2.73
C ILE A 674 -29.83 9.89 3.67
N THR A 675 -28.70 10.55 3.39
CA THR A 675 -27.53 10.56 4.27
C THR A 675 -27.92 11.08 5.65
N TYR A 676 -28.63 12.21 5.77
CA TYR A 676 -29.06 12.73 7.07
C TYR A 676 -29.90 11.73 7.86
N ARG A 677 -30.77 10.96 7.20
CA ARG A 677 -31.59 9.95 7.87
C ARG A 677 -30.74 8.80 8.42
N GLN A 678 -29.71 8.38 7.70
CA GLN A 678 -28.87 7.22 8.03
C GLN A 678 -27.63 7.59 8.86
N ALA A 679 -27.25 8.88 8.88
CA ALA A 679 -26.01 9.33 9.47
C ALA A 679 -25.89 8.98 10.96
N HIS A 680 -24.65 8.73 11.38
CA HIS A 680 -24.34 8.44 12.77
C HIS A 680 -24.77 9.61 13.69
N PRO A 681 -25.32 9.35 14.90
CA PRO A 681 -25.82 10.40 15.78
C PRO A 681 -24.82 11.51 16.09
N SER A 682 -23.52 11.21 16.14
CA SER A 682 -22.47 12.19 16.47
C SER A 682 -22.28 13.30 15.43
N VAL A 683 -22.71 13.10 14.18
CA VAL A 683 -22.56 14.10 13.10
C VAL A 683 -23.90 14.61 12.58
N LYS A 684 -25.02 14.14 13.15
CA LYS A 684 -26.40 14.34 12.66
C LYS A 684 -26.99 15.72 12.95
N HIS A 685 -26.31 16.78 12.51
CA HIS A 685 -26.73 18.17 12.69
C HIS A 685 -27.44 18.72 11.43
N LYS A 686 -28.74 19.01 11.53
CA LYS A 686 -29.59 19.46 10.40
C LYS A 686 -28.95 20.58 9.55
N TRP A 687 -28.38 21.59 10.21
CA TRP A 687 -27.76 22.72 9.54
C TRP A 687 -26.48 22.36 8.79
N TRP A 688 -25.70 21.40 9.29
CA TRP A 688 -24.49 20.96 8.59
C TRP A 688 -24.85 20.27 7.28
N PHE A 689 -25.89 19.42 7.29
CA PHE A 689 -26.38 18.75 6.09
C PHE A 689 -26.96 19.73 5.07
N LEU A 690 -27.68 20.77 5.52
CA LEU A 690 -28.15 21.82 4.61
C LEU A 690 -26.98 22.59 3.98
N GLN A 691 -25.97 22.96 4.78
CA GLN A 691 -24.75 23.60 4.28
C GLN A 691 -24.03 22.71 3.27
N TYR A 692 -23.87 21.43 3.58
CA TYR A 692 -23.28 20.45 2.67
C TYR A 692 -24.12 20.28 1.39
N GLY A 693 -25.45 20.27 1.47
CA GLY A 693 -26.30 20.20 0.28
C GLY A 693 -26.08 21.36 -0.69
N VAL A 694 -25.96 22.58 -0.16
CA VAL A 694 -25.63 23.77 -0.98
C VAL A 694 -24.20 23.68 -1.51
N PHE A 695 -23.22 23.41 -0.64
CA PHE A 695 -21.81 23.31 -1.00
C PHE A 695 -21.56 22.21 -2.05
N ALA A 696 -22.11 21.02 -1.84
CA ALA A 696 -21.94 19.88 -2.71
C ALA A 696 -22.56 20.09 -4.08
N THR A 697 -23.78 20.63 -4.12
CA THR A 697 -24.52 20.83 -5.38
C THR A 697 -23.87 21.87 -6.28
N PHE A 698 -23.39 23.00 -5.73
CA PHE A 698 -22.93 24.13 -6.55
C PHE A 698 -21.41 24.24 -6.68
N ILE A 699 -20.64 23.71 -5.73
CA ILE A 699 -19.18 23.93 -5.69
C ILE A 699 -18.46 22.58 -5.80
N TYR A 700 -18.76 21.65 -4.90
CA TYR A 700 -17.91 20.48 -4.73
C TYR A 700 -18.04 19.46 -5.86
N THR A 701 -19.22 19.31 -6.46
CA THR A 701 -19.43 18.36 -7.57
C THR A 701 -18.56 18.72 -8.78
N GLU A 702 -18.50 20.00 -9.16
CA GLU A 702 -17.63 20.43 -10.25
C GLU A 702 -16.15 20.38 -9.87
N ALA A 703 -15.80 20.69 -8.63
CA ALA A 703 -14.44 20.50 -8.14
C ALA A 703 -13.98 19.02 -8.28
N LYS A 704 -14.84 18.05 -7.94
CA LYS A 704 -14.57 16.62 -8.15
C LYS A 704 -14.40 16.27 -9.63
N ASN A 705 -15.23 16.82 -10.51
CA ASN A 705 -15.09 16.60 -11.96
C ASN A 705 -13.76 17.15 -12.49
N VAL A 706 -13.33 18.33 -12.04
CA VAL A 706 -12.01 18.89 -12.39
C VAL A 706 -10.90 17.98 -11.89
N ILE A 707 -10.93 17.58 -10.61
CA ILE A 707 -9.94 16.68 -10.00
C ILE A 707 -9.85 15.37 -10.80
N ALA A 708 -10.98 14.78 -11.18
CA ALA A 708 -11.00 13.56 -11.99
C ALA A 708 -10.32 13.75 -13.36
N ARG A 709 -10.61 14.85 -14.08
CA ARG A 709 -9.96 15.15 -15.36
C ARG A 709 -8.46 15.37 -15.22
N VAL A 710 -8.01 16.05 -14.16
CA VAL A 710 -6.59 16.24 -13.88
C VAL A 710 -5.94 14.89 -13.54
N GLY A 711 -6.62 14.02 -12.78
CA GLY A 711 -6.16 12.66 -12.49
C GLY A 711 -5.95 11.84 -13.75
N HIS A 712 -6.89 11.90 -14.71
CA HIS A 712 -6.72 11.26 -16.03
C HIS A 712 -5.50 11.80 -16.78
N LEU A 713 -5.31 13.12 -16.79
CA LEU A 713 -4.18 13.75 -17.49
C LEU A 713 -2.84 13.34 -16.86
N LYS A 714 -2.75 13.32 -15.52
CA LYS A 714 -1.56 12.85 -14.80
C LYS A 714 -1.22 11.41 -15.14
N GLU A 715 -2.22 10.53 -15.14
CA GLU A 715 -2.01 9.12 -15.50
C GLU A 715 -1.52 8.96 -16.95
N VAL A 716 -2.13 9.67 -17.90
CA VAL A 716 -1.72 9.64 -19.32
C VAL A 716 -0.30 10.19 -19.51
N LEU A 717 0.13 11.14 -18.68
CA LEU A 717 1.47 11.71 -18.70
C LEU A 717 2.50 10.87 -17.93
N GLY A 718 2.10 9.79 -17.26
CA GLY A 718 2.98 8.95 -16.46
C GLY A 718 3.41 9.57 -15.12
N GLU A 719 2.72 10.62 -14.65
CA GLU A 719 3.06 11.29 -13.39
C GLU A 719 2.56 10.46 -12.19
N SER A 720 3.44 9.66 -11.59
CA SER A 720 3.10 8.73 -10.51
C SER A 720 3.67 9.13 -9.14
N SER A 721 4.53 10.16 -9.05
CA SER A 721 5.12 10.63 -7.79
C SER A 721 4.16 11.55 -7.02
N TRP A 722 4.02 11.30 -5.72
CA TRP A 722 3.05 12.00 -4.87
C TRP A 722 3.65 12.55 -3.57
N ARG A 723 3.20 13.74 -3.17
CA ARG A 723 3.51 14.32 -1.86
C ARG A 723 2.61 13.71 -0.80
N VAL A 724 3.21 13.00 0.17
CA VAL A 724 2.47 12.52 1.34
C VAL A 724 1.90 13.73 2.07
N THR A 725 0.60 13.69 2.34
CA THR A 725 -0.11 14.82 2.94
C THR A 725 -0.07 14.65 4.45
N PRO A 726 0.68 15.46 5.21
CA PRO A 726 0.64 15.41 6.67
C PRO A 726 -0.79 15.71 7.11
N ARG A 727 -1.34 14.89 8.01
CA ARG A 727 -2.60 15.18 8.70
C ARG A 727 -2.30 16.20 9.79
N SER A 728 -3.28 17.04 10.09
CA SER A 728 -3.16 18.17 11.01
C SER A 728 -2.72 17.75 12.41
N ALA A 729 -1.46 18.01 12.71
CA ALA A 729 -1.00 18.70 13.91
C ALA A 729 0.18 19.57 13.46
N ASP A 730 0.09 20.88 13.67
CA ASP A 730 1.29 21.71 13.63
C ASP A 730 2.25 21.13 14.68
N PRO A 731 3.53 20.85 14.38
CA PRO A 731 4.48 20.36 15.39
C PRO A 731 4.53 21.29 16.62
N ALA A 732 4.21 22.57 16.43
CA ALA A 732 4.07 23.57 17.49
C ALA A 732 2.89 23.33 18.45
N SER A 733 1.84 22.63 18.02
CA SER A 733 0.69 22.27 18.86
C SER A 733 0.91 21.00 19.69
N ALA A 734 1.84 20.13 19.27
CA ALA A 734 2.26 18.94 20.02
C ALA A 734 3.17 19.28 21.23
N ALA A 735 3.66 20.53 21.31
CA ALA A 735 4.46 21.02 22.44
C ALA A 735 3.65 21.29 23.72
N LEU A 736 2.34 21.01 23.75
CA LEU A 736 1.50 21.18 24.94
C LEU A 736 0.71 19.90 25.28
N PRO A 737 1.39 18.89 25.86
CA PRO A 737 0.92 18.40 27.16
C PRO A 737 2.04 18.06 28.18
N ALA A 738 3.24 18.64 28.08
CA ALA A 738 4.30 18.40 29.08
C ALA A 738 4.10 19.18 30.41
N ALA A 739 3.25 20.21 30.44
CA ALA A 739 3.10 21.11 31.59
C ALA A 739 1.96 20.78 32.57
N ILE A 740 1.15 19.74 32.31
CA ILE A 740 0.02 19.36 33.21
C ILE A 740 0.33 18.08 34.02
N GLY A 741 1.36 17.30 33.64
CA GLY A 741 1.81 16.11 34.39
C GLY A 741 2.64 16.41 35.65
N ALA A 742 3.11 17.65 35.83
CA ALA A 742 4.02 18.02 36.92
C ALA A 742 3.32 18.42 38.24
N ALA A 743 1.99 18.33 38.33
CA ALA A 743 1.23 18.73 39.53
C ALA A 743 0.55 17.56 40.29
N VAL A 744 0.86 16.30 39.96
CA VAL A 744 0.23 15.12 40.61
C VAL A 744 1.23 14.18 41.30
N PHE A 745 2.53 14.47 41.29
CA PHE A 745 3.52 13.73 42.09
C PHE A 745 4.37 14.66 42.95
N ASP A 746 3.73 15.28 43.95
CA ASP A 746 4.42 15.63 45.19
C ASP A 746 3.59 15.16 46.38
N SER A 747 3.87 13.93 46.81
CA SER A 747 3.64 13.52 48.19
C SER A 747 4.72 12.50 48.56
N THR A 748 5.73 13.00 49.25
CA THR A 748 6.78 12.24 49.92
C THR A 748 6.21 11.19 50.89
N PRO A 749 6.87 10.02 51.06
CA PRO A 749 6.51 9.08 52.10
C PRO A 749 7.31 9.42 53.37
N ASP A 750 6.64 9.62 54.50
CA ASP A 750 7.24 9.25 55.77
C ASP A 750 6.21 9.00 56.89
N LYS A 751 6.30 7.75 57.38
CA LYS A 751 6.23 7.30 58.78
C LYS A 751 4.95 7.40 59.63
N GLU A 752 4.81 6.28 60.33
CA GLU A 752 4.14 6.06 61.63
C GLU A 752 2.67 5.58 61.66
N ALA A 753 2.58 4.28 62.01
CA ALA A 753 1.90 3.79 63.21
C ALA A 753 0.42 3.36 63.12
N THR A 754 0.28 2.03 63.18
CA THR A 754 -0.55 1.26 64.12
C THR A 754 -2.08 1.28 64.05
N ALA A 755 -2.59 0.04 64.03
CA ALA A 755 -3.71 -0.50 64.83
C ALA A 755 -5.13 -0.52 64.25
N ALA A 756 -5.55 -1.78 64.04
CA ALA A 756 -6.75 -2.42 64.60
C ALA A 756 -8.16 -2.06 64.08
N ALA A 757 -8.80 -3.13 63.55
CA ALA A 757 -10.12 -3.65 63.89
C ALA A 757 -11.35 -2.71 63.96
N ASP A 758 -12.34 -2.94 63.10
CA ASP A 758 -13.62 -3.59 63.45
C ASP A 758 -14.68 -3.46 62.33
N SER A 759 -15.51 -4.51 62.22
CA SER A 759 -16.77 -4.57 61.44
C SER A 759 -17.93 -3.92 62.22
N PRO A 760 -19.23 -3.94 61.79
CA PRO A 760 -19.90 -3.79 60.49
C PRO A 760 -21.13 -2.81 60.54
N LEU A 761 -21.91 -2.75 59.44
CA LEU A 761 -23.37 -2.45 59.33
C LEU A 761 -23.93 -1.01 59.25
N LEU A 762 -24.79 -0.87 58.20
CA LEU A 762 -26.10 -0.20 58.11
C LEU A 762 -26.24 1.33 57.83
N ALA A 763 -26.75 1.58 56.61
CA ALA A 763 -27.87 2.45 56.24
C ALA A 763 -27.91 3.92 56.71
N ALA A 764 -27.73 4.86 55.78
CA ALA A 764 -28.48 6.11 55.74
C ALA A 764 -28.44 6.77 54.35
N SER A 765 -29.59 7.28 53.94
CA SER A 765 -29.83 8.17 52.80
C SER A 765 -28.98 9.44 52.88
N ALA A 766 -28.23 9.77 51.82
CA ALA A 766 -27.80 11.13 51.55
C ALA A 766 -27.49 11.33 50.05
N THR A 767 -28.08 12.40 49.52
CA THR A 767 -27.82 13.06 48.24
C THR A 767 -26.34 13.09 47.84
N LYS A 768 -26.02 12.59 46.64
CA LYS A 768 -24.69 12.73 46.03
C LYS A 768 -24.42 14.20 45.64
N PRO A 769 -23.27 14.78 46.01
CA PRO A 769 -22.78 16.03 45.46
C PRO A 769 -22.29 15.81 44.02
N ARG A 770 -22.49 16.81 43.18
CA ARG A 770 -22.07 16.86 41.77
C ARG A 770 -20.56 17.08 41.75
N ALA A 771 -19.82 16.13 41.17
CA ALA A 771 -18.41 16.33 40.87
C ALA A 771 -18.28 17.34 39.73
N GLU A 772 -17.59 18.45 40.02
CA GLU A 772 -17.24 19.52 39.10
C GLU A 772 -16.40 18.97 37.93
N THR A 773 -16.77 19.34 36.71
CA THR A 773 -16.04 19.01 35.49
C THR A 773 -14.98 20.08 35.20
N VAL A 774 -13.90 19.68 34.52
CA VAL A 774 -12.78 20.53 34.06
C VAL A 774 -13.21 21.78 33.27
N SER A 775 -14.44 21.80 32.75
CA SER A 775 -15.10 22.99 32.18
C SER A 775 -15.25 24.16 33.16
N ASP A 776 -15.41 23.89 34.47
CA ASP A 776 -15.63 24.94 35.48
C ASP A 776 -14.31 25.59 35.93
N ARG A 777 -13.15 24.93 35.74
CA ARG A 777 -11.82 25.51 36.02
C ARG A 777 -11.22 26.31 34.85
N LEU A 778 -11.69 26.09 33.63
CA LEU A 778 -11.25 26.87 32.46
C LEU A 778 -11.97 28.22 32.33
N ALA A 779 -13.06 28.44 33.07
CA ALA A 779 -13.78 29.71 33.11
C ALA A 779 -13.10 30.78 33.98
N GLU A 780 -12.05 30.43 34.76
CA GLU A 780 -11.48 31.35 35.76
C GLU A 780 -10.18 32.08 35.32
N VAL A 781 -9.61 31.77 34.15
CA VAL A 781 -8.29 32.31 33.71
C VAL A 781 -8.35 33.34 32.56
N ARG A 782 -9.53 33.77 32.09
CA ARG A 782 -9.62 34.90 31.13
C ARG A 782 -10.37 36.11 31.73
N ARG A 783 -9.71 36.85 32.62
CA ARG A 783 -10.08 38.23 32.99
C ARG A 783 -9.22 39.22 32.20
N ALA A 784 -9.75 39.78 31.11
CA ALA A 784 -9.19 40.96 30.45
C ALA A 784 -9.95 42.22 30.89
N THR A 785 -9.22 43.23 31.36
CA THR A 785 -9.74 44.57 31.71
C THR A 785 -9.86 45.43 30.46
N GLY A 786 -11.00 46.10 30.24
CA GLY A 786 -11.21 47.03 29.12
C GLY A 786 -11.64 48.43 29.57
N SER A 787 -11.25 49.46 28.81
CA SER A 787 -11.64 50.87 28.97
C SER A 787 -12.60 51.30 27.85
N CYS A 788 -13.61 52.13 28.16
CA CYS A 788 -14.55 52.62 27.14
C CYS A 788 -13.95 53.81 26.36
N LEU A 789 -13.69 53.64 25.06
CA LEU A 789 -13.05 54.66 24.20
C LEU A 789 -13.79 56.01 24.12
N TRP A 790 -15.09 56.06 24.39
CA TRP A 790 -15.88 57.30 24.29
C TRP A 790 -15.86 58.18 25.54
N CYS A 791 -15.60 57.62 26.72
CA CYS A 791 -15.68 58.36 27.99
C CYS A 791 -14.60 58.01 29.02
N GLY A 792 -13.72 57.05 28.72
CA GLY A 792 -12.55 56.72 29.54
C GLY A 792 -12.83 55.91 30.82
N GLU A 793 -14.03 55.37 31.00
CA GLU A 793 -14.40 54.60 32.20
C GLU A 793 -13.79 53.18 32.19
N THR A 794 -13.22 52.72 33.31
CA THR A 794 -12.56 51.41 33.48
C THR A 794 -13.21 50.58 34.60
N ARG A 795 -13.74 49.38 34.30
CA ARG A 795 -14.24 48.40 35.29
C ARG A 795 -14.43 46.98 34.70
N SER A 796 -14.48 45.95 35.56
CA SER A 796 -14.68 44.54 35.19
C SER A 796 -16.13 44.26 34.76
N LEU A 797 -16.34 43.67 33.58
CA LEU A 797 -17.63 43.60 32.89
C LEU A 797 -18.54 42.47 33.38
N ASN A 798 -19.81 42.82 33.65
CA ASN A 798 -20.98 41.94 33.54
C ASN A 798 -22.18 42.69 32.94
N ALA A 799 -21.95 43.75 32.14
CA ALA A 799 -23.01 44.58 31.54
C ALA A 799 -22.78 44.80 30.02
N PRO A 800 -23.84 44.72 29.17
CA PRO A 800 -23.71 44.74 27.70
C PRO A 800 -23.46 46.14 27.09
N THR A 801 -23.65 47.23 27.84
CA THR A 801 -23.44 48.63 27.40
C THR A 801 -22.77 49.45 28.50
N CYS A 802 -22.01 50.49 28.15
CA CYS A 802 -21.39 51.38 29.13
C CYS A 802 -22.47 52.14 29.93
N PRO A 803 -22.48 52.09 31.28
CA PRO A 803 -23.52 52.70 32.10
C PRO A 803 -23.50 54.24 32.08
N ARG A 804 -22.43 54.86 31.57
CA ARG A 804 -22.29 56.33 31.51
C ARG A 804 -22.77 56.95 30.20
N CYS A 805 -22.63 56.24 29.07
CA CYS A 805 -22.98 56.79 27.75
C CYS A 805 -23.91 55.89 26.90
N GLY A 806 -24.22 54.68 27.36
CA GLY A 806 -25.18 53.78 26.72
C GLY A 806 -24.66 53.03 25.47
N ASN A 807 -23.42 53.27 25.05
CA ASN A 807 -22.84 52.63 23.86
C ASN A 807 -22.25 51.24 24.17
N GLY A 808 -22.19 50.39 23.14
CA GLY A 808 -21.59 49.05 23.19
C GLY A 808 -20.05 49.08 23.15
N TRP A 809 -19.42 48.02 23.66
CA TRP A 809 -17.96 47.86 23.69
C TRP A 809 -17.46 47.29 22.35
N ILE A 810 -16.40 47.84 21.76
CA ILE A 810 -15.80 47.36 20.50
C ILE A 810 -14.33 47.05 20.75
N ASP A 811 -13.90 45.84 20.38
CA ASP A 811 -12.54 45.32 20.53
C ASP A 811 -11.65 45.81 19.38
N GLN A 812 -10.43 46.26 19.67
CA GLN A 812 -9.46 46.82 18.72
C GLN A 812 -8.16 45.99 18.71
N THR A 813 -7.79 45.44 17.55
CA THR A 813 -6.38 45.19 17.15
C THR A 813 -6.28 45.24 15.61
N LEU A 814 -5.79 46.37 15.06
CA LEU A 814 -4.51 46.62 14.34
C LEU A 814 -4.41 45.99 12.92
N ASP A 815 -3.88 46.61 11.87
CA ASP A 815 -3.38 47.96 11.61
C ASP A 815 -3.28 48.23 10.08
N GLU A 816 -3.22 49.53 9.78
CA GLU A 816 -2.91 50.27 8.54
C GLU A 816 -1.63 49.78 7.80
N VAL A 817 -1.45 50.00 6.48
CA VAL A 817 -0.79 51.20 5.91
C VAL A 817 -0.86 51.24 4.34
N GLN A 818 -1.15 52.45 3.83
CA GLN A 818 -0.75 53.13 2.56
C GLN A 818 -1.69 53.33 1.34
N LEU A 819 -2.06 54.62 1.20
CA LEU A 819 -1.97 55.54 0.04
C LEU A 819 -2.86 55.34 -1.21
N GLY A 820 -4.02 55.99 -1.16
CA GLY A 820 -4.40 57.13 -2.02
C GLY A 820 -4.26 57.05 -3.55
N GLU A 821 -5.40 56.97 -4.24
CA GLU A 821 -5.63 57.74 -5.48
C GLU A 821 -7.15 57.94 -5.72
N LYS A 822 -7.53 59.19 -6.03
CA LYS A 822 -8.88 59.58 -6.46
C LYS A 822 -9.12 59.08 -7.88
N ILE A 823 -10.22 58.35 -8.11
CA ILE A 823 -10.76 58.17 -9.47
C ILE A 823 -12.20 58.70 -9.47
N GLU A 824 -12.38 59.86 -10.11
CA GLU A 824 -13.67 60.44 -10.44
C GLU A 824 -14.36 59.63 -11.55
N PHE A 825 -15.65 59.37 -11.38
CA PHE A 825 -16.50 58.79 -12.43
C PHE A 825 -16.96 59.87 -13.41
N PRO A 826 -16.74 59.74 -14.74
CA PRO A 826 -17.36 60.64 -15.70
C PRO A 826 -18.77 60.16 -16.10
N PRO A 827 -19.68 61.07 -16.49
CA PRO A 827 -21.07 60.75 -16.78
C PRO A 827 -21.26 60.15 -18.18
N ARG A 828 -22.35 59.38 -18.32
CA ARG A 828 -22.80 58.75 -19.57
C ARG A 828 -23.03 59.77 -20.69
N SER A 829 -22.54 59.47 -21.89
CA SER A 829 -22.94 60.10 -23.16
C SER A 829 -23.52 59.04 -24.13
N PRO A 830 -24.36 59.45 -25.11
CA PRO A 830 -25.26 58.55 -25.83
C PRO A 830 -24.66 57.92 -27.10
N ALA A 831 -25.35 56.89 -27.57
CA ALA A 831 -24.99 55.92 -28.59
C ALA A 831 -24.55 56.50 -29.96
N ALA A 832 -23.55 55.84 -30.56
CA ALA A 832 -23.24 55.90 -31.99
C ALA A 832 -23.31 54.48 -32.58
N GLU A 833 -24.05 54.33 -33.68
CA GLU A 833 -24.29 53.07 -34.41
C GLU A 833 -23.02 52.57 -35.11
N LEU A 834 -22.75 51.26 -35.01
CA LEU A 834 -21.68 50.55 -35.72
C LEU A 834 -22.26 49.37 -36.52
N SER A 835 -21.73 49.16 -37.73
CA SER A 835 -22.28 48.27 -38.76
C SER A 835 -22.06 46.76 -38.53
N PRO A 836 -22.86 45.86 -39.16
CA PRO A 836 -23.01 44.46 -38.74
C PRO A 836 -21.78 43.56 -38.96
N ASN A 837 -20.84 43.93 -39.84
CA ASN A 837 -19.71 43.07 -40.24
C ASN A 837 -18.44 43.22 -39.39
N GLN A 838 -18.38 44.16 -38.45
CA GLN A 838 -17.27 44.31 -37.49
C GLN A 838 -17.55 43.62 -36.14
N VAL A 839 -18.78 43.12 -35.95
CA VAL A 839 -19.27 42.55 -34.69
C VAL A 839 -18.86 41.07 -34.51
N SER A 840 -18.59 40.32 -35.58
CA SER A 840 -18.26 38.89 -35.50
C SER A 840 -16.85 38.60 -34.95
N LYS A 841 -15.85 39.43 -35.29
CA LYS A 841 -14.46 39.24 -34.82
C LYS A 841 -14.22 39.69 -33.37
N ARG A 842 -14.90 40.75 -32.91
CA ARG A 842 -14.82 41.20 -31.51
C ARG A 842 -15.63 40.32 -30.56
N ARG A 843 -16.76 39.74 -30.99
CA ARG A 843 -17.51 38.76 -30.18
C ARG A 843 -16.73 37.48 -29.91
N LEU A 844 -15.91 37.01 -30.86
CA LEU A 844 -15.09 35.81 -30.71
C LEU A 844 -14.02 35.96 -29.61
N VAL A 845 -13.35 37.12 -29.54
CA VAL A 845 -12.29 37.40 -28.55
C VAL A 845 -12.89 37.73 -27.17
N VAL A 846 -14.00 38.47 -27.12
CA VAL A 846 -14.66 38.85 -25.86
C VAL A 846 -15.39 37.67 -25.21
N LEU A 847 -15.95 36.74 -26.00
CA LEU A 847 -16.61 35.55 -25.46
C LEU A 847 -15.61 34.48 -25.01
N GLY A 848 -14.52 34.28 -25.75
CA GLY A 848 -13.39 33.47 -25.28
C GLY A 848 -12.84 33.99 -23.95
N ALA A 849 -12.65 35.32 -23.84
CA ALA A 849 -12.23 35.96 -22.60
C ALA A 849 -13.29 35.89 -21.48
N ALA A 850 -14.59 35.94 -21.78
CA ALA A 850 -15.66 35.87 -20.77
C ALA A 850 -15.90 34.44 -20.24
N VAL A 851 -15.78 33.42 -21.09
CA VAL A 851 -15.85 32.00 -20.68
C VAL A 851 -14.59 31.61 -19.90
N ILE A 852 -13.42 32.08 -20.34
CA ILE A 852 -12.17 31.94 -19.59
C ILE A 852 -12.25 32.71 -18.27
N ALA A 853 -12.81 33.93 -18.23
CA ALA A 853 -12.98 34.70 -17.00
C ALA A 853 -13.99 34.06 -16.04
N ALA A 854 -15.10 33.48 -16.50
CA ALA A 854 -16.06 32.77 -15.66
C ALA A 854 -15.49 31.45 -15.11
N ALA A 855 -14.71 30.73 -15.93
CA ALA A 855 -13.99 29.54 -15.49
C ALA A 855 -12.86 29.88 -14.51
N LEU A 856 -12.10 30.96 -14.76
CA LEU A 856 -11.09 31.48 -13.84
C LEU A 856 -11.72 32.00 -12.54
N PHE A 857 -12.90 32.63 -12.57
CA PHE A 857 -13.60 33.08 -11.35
C PHE A 857 -14.05 31.90 -10.46
N ALA A 858 -14.43 30.78 -11.07
CA ALA A 858 -14.70 29.53 -10.34
C ALA A 858 -13.42 28.84 -9.82
N THR A 859 -12.27 29.11 -10.44
CA THR A 859 -10.97 28.53 -10.05
C THR A 859 -10.24 29.40 -9.01
N PHE A 860 -10.44 30.72 -9.02
CA PHE A 860 -9.85 31.70 -8.09
C PHE A 860 -10.66 31.91 -6.81
N ALA A 861 -11.79 31.23 -6.63
CA ALA A 861 -12.52 31.21 -5.35
C ALA A 861 -11.79 30.45 -4.21
N PHE A 862 -10.54 30.05 -4.43
CA PHE A 862 -9.64 29.44 -3.43
C PHE A 862 -8.63 30.42 -2.80
N GLU A 863 -8.87 31.74 -2.90
CA GLU A 863 -8.24 32.74 -2.02
C GLU A 863 -9.29 33.39 -1.09
N PRO A 864 -8.99 33.58 0.22
CA PRO A 864 -9.99 33.93 1.21
C PRO A 864 -10.28 35.43 1.20
N GLN A 865 -11.46 35.82 0.75
CA GLN A 865 -12.02 37.15 1.03
C GLN A 865 -13.40 36.97 1.68
N VAL A 866 -13.44 37.17 2.99
CA VAL A 866 -14.64 37.12 3.83
C VAL A 866 -15.44 38.41 3.62
N ALA A 867 -16.64 38.31 3.05
CA ALA A 867 -17.62 39.38 3.10
C ALA A 867 -19.01 38.79 3.36
N THR A 868 -19.40 38.80 4.63
CA THR A 868 -20.73 38.42 5.11
C THR A 868 -21.68 39.62 4.98
N THR A 869 -22.74 39.48 4.19
CA THR A 869 -23.92 40.34 4.30
C THR A 869 -25.15 39.47 4.54
N ARG A 870 -25.82 39.69 5.67
CA ARG A 870 -27.14 39.13 6.00
C ARG A 870 -28.15 40.27 6.04
N PRO A 871 -29.34 40.14 5.43
CA PRO A 871 -30.53 40.86 5.88
C PRO A 871 -31.27 40.03 6.93
N GLY A 872 -31.74 40.69 7.97
CA GLY A 872 -32.41 40.09 9.13
C GLY A 872 -33.86 39.70 8.88
N GLY A 873 -34.32 38.72 9.66
CA GLY A 873 -35.73 38.41 9.86
C GLY A 873 -36.04 38.36 11.35
N SER A 874 -37.04 39.14 11.77
CA SER A 874 -37.63 39.11 13.12
C SER A 874 -38.59 37.92 13.28
N PRO A 875 -38.81 37.41 14.51
CA PRO A 875 -39.57 36.20 14.76
C PRO A 875 -41.07 36.47 14.94
N ILE A 876 -41.91 35.52 14.54
CA ILE A 876 -43.32 35.43 14.97
C ILE A 876 -43.52 34.11 15.70
N VAL A 877 -44.20 34.20 16.84
CA VAL A 877 -44.37 33.20 17.89
C VAL A 877 -45.84 32.78 17.98
N LEU A 878 -46.03 31.45 18.08
CA LEU A 878 -47.12 30.64 18.69
C LEU A 878 -48.56 30.64 18.15
N GLY A 879 -49.11 29.41 18.11
CA GLY A 879 -50.55 29.08 18.06
C GLY A 879 -50.79 27.57 18.09
N GLU A 880 -51.47 27.09 19.14
CA GLU A 880 -51.69 25.71 19.62
C GLU A 880 -52.53 24.78 18.71
N THR A 881 -52.44 23.45 18.87
CA THR A 881 -53.47 22.60 19.54
C THR A 881 -53.28 21.07 19.34
N VAL A 882 -53.26 20.38 20.50
CA VAL A 882 -53.82 19.08 20.93
C VAL A 882 -54.20 17.99 19.91
N GLY A 883 -53.81 16.74 20.20
CA GLY A 883 -54.48 15.53 19.73
C GLY A 883 -53.79 14.22 20.11
N SER A 884 -54.10 13.68 21.29
CA SER A 884 -53.72 12.33 21.74
C SER A 884 -54.54 11.25 21.03
N THR A 885 -53.95 10.08 20.77
CA THR A 885 -54.68 8.80 20.79
C THR A 885 -53.72 7.61 20.79
N SER A 886 -53.99 6.70 21.71
CA SER A 886 -53.30 5.45 22.02
C SER A 886 -53.96 4.26 21.32
N LEU A 887 -53.12 3.31 20.83
CA LEU A 887 -53.28 1.83 20.84
C LEU A 887 -54.54 1.18 20.20
N PRO A 888 -54.40 -0.02 19.57
CA PRO A 888 -54.32 -1.26 20.35
C PRO A 888 -53.34 -2.33 19.83
N ALA A 889 -52.99 -3.21 20.77
CA ALA A 889 -52.30 -4.48 20.59
C ALA A 889 -53.20 -5.54 19.93
N VAL A 890 -52.58 -6.50 19.23
CA VAL A 890 -53.20 -7.77 18.84
C VAL A 890 -52.28 -8.92 19.23
N THR A 891 -52.90 -9.92 19.84
CA THR A 891 -52.33 -11.08 20.51
C THR A 891 -52.37 -12.31 19.60
N THR A 892 -51.39 -13.21 19.81
CA THR A 892 -51.42 -14.69 19.64
C THR A 892 -51.64 -15.32 18.27
N THR A 893 -50.70 -16.19 17.88
CA THR A 893 -50.95 -17.64 17.74
C THR A 893 -49.63 -18.42 17.69
N ALA A 894 -49.63 -19.62 18.28
CA ALA A 894 -48.46 -20.46 18.53
C ALA A 894 -48.59 -21.83 17.83
N ALA A 895 -47.43 -22.48 17.66
CA ALA A 895 -47.14 -23.92 17.50
C ALA A 895 -47.33 -24.56 16.09
N PRO A 896 -46.66 -25.70 15.77
CA PRO A 896 -45.83 -26.57 16.64
C PRO A 896 -44.44 -27.00 16.08
N SER A 897 -43.62 -27.52 17.00
CA SER A 897 -42.39 -28.31 16.75
C SER A 897 -42.70 -29.76 16.32
N PRO A 898 -41.68 -30.48 15.81
CA PRO A 898 -41.45 -31.87 16.26
C PRO A 898 -39.98 -32.09 16.66
N THR A 899 -39.70 -32.49 17.90
CA THR A 899 -39.47 -33.87 18.39
C THR A 899 -38.09 -34.46 18.05
N THR A 900 -37.20 -34.32 19.04
CA THR A 900 -36.20 -35.26 19.59
C THR A 900 -35.94 -36.59 18.88
N VAL A 901 -34.66 -36.86 18.60
CA VAL A 901 -34.03 -38.19 18.73
C VAL A 901 -32.59 -38.03 19.27
N ALA A 902 -32.31 -38.64 20.42
CA ALA A 902 -30.99 -39.09 20.88
C ALA A 902 -31.09 -40.62 21.02
N PRO A 903 -30.01 -41.42 20.84
CA PRO A 903 -28.97 -41.62 21.88
C PRO A 903 -27.55 -41.77 21.23
N THR A 904 -26.41 -41.89 21.90
CA THR A 904 -26.04 -42.85 22.95
C THR A 904 -24.64 -42.49 23.48
N THR A 905 -24.48 -42.59 24.79
CA THR A 905 -23.23 -42.47 25.56
C THR A 905 -22.38 -43.75 25.46
N VAL A 906 -21.06 -43.59 25.34
CA VAL A 906 -20.07 -44.60 25.76
C VAL A 906 -18.88 -43.88 26.42
N SER A 907 -18.76 -44.04 27.74
CA SER A 907 -17.47 -44.08 28.46
C SER A 907 -17.31 -45.53 28.94
N PRO A 908 -16.08 -46.07 29.00
CA PRO A 908 -15.22 -45.92 30.19
C PRO A 908 -13.71 -45.85 29.78
N THR A 909 -12.68 -45.54 30.57
CA THR A 909 -12.21 -46.04 31.88
C THR A 909 -10.88 -45.31 32.19
N ASN A 910 -10.69 -44.78 33.41
CA ASN A 910 -9.38 -44.72 34.11
C ASN A 910 -9.12 -46.10 34.79
N PRO A 911 -7.93 -46.52 35.32
CA PRO A 911 -6.81 -45.76 35.93
C PRO A 911 -5.41 -46.43 35.60
N PRO A 912 -4.27 -46.39 36.37
CA PRO A 912 -3.90 -45.72 37.64
C PRO A 912 -2.50 -45.01 37.58
N PRO A 913 -1.95 -44.48 38.71
CA PRO A 913 -0.92 -43.44 38.72
C PRO A 913 0.51 -43.97 38.81
N THR A 914 1.47 -43.22 38.26
CA THR A 914 2.90 -43.56 38.37
C THR A 914 3.71 -42.36 38.85
N THR A 915 3.99 -42.43 40.15
CA THR A 915 5.19 -41.99 40.89
C THR A 915 6.24 -41.12 40.19
N LEU A 916 6.54 -39.98 40.83
CA LEU A 916 7.76 -39.18 40.67
C LEU A 916 9.04 -40.00 40.83
N PRO A 917 10.13 -39.55 40.16
CA PRO A 917 11.44 -39.51 40.76
C PRO A 917 11.90 -38.07 41.00
N THR A 918 12.40 -37.86 42.20
CA THR A 918 13.18 -36.72 42.69
C THR A 918 14.40 -36.42 41.80
N PRO A 919 14.85 -35.17 41.73
CA PRO A 919 16.27 -34.91 41.79
C PRO A 919 16.63 -33.94 42.93
N THR A 920 17.42 -34.48 43.84
CA THR A 920 18.64 -33.91 44.44
C THR A 920 18.78 -32.38 44.50
N THR A 921 18.75 -31.88 45.73
CA THR A 921 19.36 -30.64 46.20
C THR A 921 20.82 -30.52 45.76
N THR A 922 21.17 -29.42 45.10
CA THR A 922 22.51 -28.82 45.23
C THR A 922 22.35 -27.32 45.42
N THR A 923 22.86 -26.86 46.54
CA THR A 923 22.89 -25.48 47.02
C THR A 923 23.72 -24.62 46.08
N THR A 924 23.18 -23.49 45.60
CA THR A 924 24.00 -22.31 45.30
C THR A 924 23.18 -21.04 45.53
N THR A 925 23.71 -20.22 46.43
CA THR A 925 23.31 -18.87 46.79
C THR A 925 23.43 -17.89 45.62
N LEU A 926 22.46 -16.96 45.53
CA LEU A 926 22.19 -15.95 44.49
C LEU A 926 23.30 -14.92 44.22
N PRO A 927 23.28 -14.31 43.01
CA PRO A 927 23.44 -12.87 42.84
C PRO A 927 22.15 -12.22 42.28
N PRO A 928 22.00 -10.88 42.41
CA PRO A 928 20.73 -10.17 42.29
C PRO A 928 20.26 -9.99 40.84
N LEU A 929 18.96 -9.68 40.70
CA LEU A 929 18.33 -9.18 39.47
C LEU A 929 19.16 -8.07 38.82
N PRO A 930 19.44 -8.08 37.51
CA PRO A 930 19.99 -6.91 36.85
C PRO A 930 18.89 -5.86 36.75
N ALA A 931 19.20 -4.70 37.33
CA ALA A 931 18.53 -3.44 37.03
C ALA A 931 18.58 -3.16 35.52
N THR A 932 17.55 -2.45 35.05
CA THR A 932 17.54 -1.63 33.83
C THR A 932 18.95 -1.31 33.30
N SER A 933 19.29 -1.80 32.10
CA SER A 933 20.55 -1.43 31.47
C SER A 933 20.28 -0.43 30.33
N PRO A 934 20.79 0.81 30.45
CA PRO A 934 20.87 1.81 29.38
C PRO A 934 21.81 1.33 28.27
N VAL A 935 21.74 1.94 27.09
CA VAL A 935 22.73 1.74 26.01
C VAL A 935 24.14 1.84 26.59
N GLU A 936 24.92 0.76 26.55
CA GLU A 936 26.34 0.80 26.90
C GLU A 936 27.06 1.69 25.89
N VAL A 937 27.70 2.76 26.36
CA VAL A 937 28.42 3.76 25.55
C VAL A 937 29.76 3.22 25.00
N ASP A 938 30.03 1.92 25.14
CA ASP A 938 31.25 1.30 24.61
C ASP A 938 31.17 1.03 23.09
N SER A 939 30.02 1.26 22.42
CA SER A 939 29.83 1.10 20.97
C SER A 939 29.75 2.43 20.20
N LEU A 940 30.78 3.28 20.35
CA LEU A 940 30.88 4.52 19.58
C LEU A 940 31.13 4.21 18.11
N THR A 941 30.18 4.58 17.25
CA THR A 941 30.19 4.39 15.80
C THR A 941 30.18 5.73 15.10
N LEU A 942 31.02 5.87 14.09
CA LEU A 942 31.16 7.09 13.30
C LEU A 942 30.53 6.88 11.92
N GLY A 943 29.65 7.78 11.51
CA GLY A 943 28.91 7.70 10.25
C GLY A 943 29.22 8.87 9.33
N ALA A 944 29.42 8.57 8.05
CA ALA A 944 29.47 9.53 6.96
C ALA A 944 28.65 9.03 5.77
N PHE A 945 28.07 9.95 5.00
CA PHE A 945 27.33 9.61 3.78
C PHE A 945 28.27 8.84 2.83
N ALA A 946 27.82 7.68 2.34
CA ALA A 946 28.54 6.70 1.50
C ALA A 946 29.56 5.74 2.17
N LEU A 947 29.97 5.94 3.43
CA LEU A 947 31.00 5.09 4.07
C LEU A 947 30.45 4.02 5.04
N GLY A 948 29.20 4.15 5.51
CA GLY A 948 28.62 3.24 6.52
C GLY A 948 29.18 3.48 7.94
N PRO A 949 28.64 2.81 8.98
CA PRO A 949 29.12 2.93 10.35
C PRO A 949 30.39 2.09 10.58
N PHE A 950 31.40 2.66 11.24
CA PHE A 950 32.59 1.93 11.70
C PHE A 950 32.72 1.99 13.23
N ASP A 951 33.08 0.84 13.82
CA ASP A 951 33.40 0.73 15.25
C ASP A 951 34.87 1.11 15.51
N PHE A 952 35.13 1.87 16.59
CA PHE A 952 36.50 2.05 17.09
C PHE A 952 37.09 0.71 17.56
N GLY A 953 38.30 0.35 17.10
CA GLY A 953 38.93 -0.95 17.38
C GLY A 953 38.66 -2.04 16.33
N ALA A 954 37.93 -1.75 15.25
CA ALA A 954 37.75 -2.67 14.13
C ALA A 954 39.07 -2.97 13.38
N ALA A 955 39.11 -4.08 12.65
CA ALA A 955 40.23 -4.44 11.79
C ALA A 955 40.46 -3.37 10.71
N ALA A 956 41.72 -2.99 10.47
CA ALA A 956 42.08 -1.87 9.61
C ALA A 956 41.76 -2.11 8.13
N ASP A 957 41.90 -3.34 7.65
CA ASP A 957 41.74 -3.68 6.22
C ASP A 957 40.38 -3.28 5.62
N PRO A 958 39.21 -3.62 6.20
CA PRO A 958 37.92 -3.22 5.65
C PRO A 958 37.66 -1.71 5.72
N VAL A 959 38.16 -1.03 6.76
CA VAL A 959 37.95 0.42 6.95
C VAL A 959 38.85 1.24 6.04
N VAL A 960 40.15 0.90 5.96
CA VAL A 960 41.09 1.51 5.01
C VAL A 960 40.67 1.20 3.58
N GLY A 961 40.19 -0.02 3.28
CA GLY A 961 39.64 -0.37 1.98
C GLY A 961 38.44 0.50 1.59
N SER A 962 37.53 0.77 2.53
CA SER A 962 36.36 1.63 2.31
C SER A 962 36.75 3.10 2.14
N LEU A 963 37.72 3.59 2.92
CA LEU A 963 38.29 4.93 2.79
C LEU A 963 39.01 5.10 1.45
N VAL A 964 39.81 4.13 1.00
CA VAL A 964 40.48 4.18 -0.31
C VAL A 964 39.48 4.12 -1.47
N ALA A 965 38.43 3.32 -1.35
CA ALA A 965 37.38 3.24 -2.35
C ALA A 965 36.60 4.57 -2.49
N THR A 966 36.47 5.32 -1.40
CA THR A 966 35.64 6.54 -1.36
C THR A 966 36.44 7.82 -1.56
N LEU A 967 37.59 7.95 -0.89
CA LEU A 967 38.44 9.15 -0.89
C LEU A 967 39.65 9.02 -1.83
N GLY A 968 39.91 7.84 -2.39
CA GLY A 968 41.09 7.56 -3.20
C GLY A 968 42.31 7.15 -2.38
N GLN A 969 43.48 7.05 -3.03
CA GLN A 969 44.73 6.68 -2.36
C GLN A 969 45.15 7.74 -1.32
N PRO A 970 45.73 7.34 -0.18
CA PRO A 970 46.15 8.28 0.86
C PRO A 970 47.26 9.21 0.37
N ASP A 971 47.24 10.45 0.87
CA ASP A 971 48.22 11.48 0.54
C ASP A 971 49.57 11.23 1.23
N ALA A 972 49.55 10.66 2.44
CA ALA A 972 50.76 10.35 3.21
C ALA A 972 50.55 9.14 4.13
N ILE A 973 51.63 8.36 4.29
CA ILE A 973 51.73 7.26 5.26
C ILE A 973 53.01 7.48 6.07
N GLU A 974 52.88 7.76 7.35
CA GLU A 974 53.98 8.16 8.24
C GLU A 974 54.06 7.25 9.48
N ALA A 975 55.25 7.10 10.07
CA ALA A 975 55.39 6.37 11.33
C ALA A 975 54.82 7.21 12.49
N ALA A 976 53.97 6.59 13.32
CA ALA A 976 53.40 7.21 14.50
C ALA A 976 54.21 6.82 15.75
N ASP A 977 54.51 7.80 16.58
CA ASP A 977 55.17 7.65 17.88
C ASP A 977 54.30 8.24 19.02
N GLU A 978 54.89 8.41 20.20
CA GLU A 978 54.22 8.96 21.39
C GLU A 978 53.66 10.38 21.16
N SER A 979 54.23 11.16 20.23
CA SER A 979 53.74 12.52 19.91
C SER A 979 52.36 12.51 19.23
N TRP A 980 51.95 11.37 18.66
CA TRP A 980 50.62 11.14 18.09
C TRP A 980 49.61 10.59 19.10
N GLY A 981 49.98 10.54 20.39
CA GLY A 981 49.15 10.06 21.49
C GLY A 981 49.07 8.54 21.63
N LEU A 982 50.05 7.80 21.11
CA LEU A 982 50.27 6.38 21.42
C LEU A 982 50.88 6.22 22.83
N CYS A 983 50.60 5.10 23.52
CA CYS A 983 51.18 4.86 24.84
C CYS A 983 52.72 4.67 24.78
N PRO A 984 53.46 4.95 25.87
CA PRO A 984 54.91 4.85 25.87
C PRO A 984 55.44 3.49 25.40
N GLY A 985 56.36 3.50 24.44
CA GLY A 985 56.91 2.28 23.83
C GLY A 985 56.07 1.63 22.73
N GLN A 986 54.96 2.25 22.29
CA GLN A 986 54.19 1.80 21.13
C GLN A 986 54.58 2.55 19.86
N THR A 987 54.53 1.85 18.73
CA THR A 987 54.76 2.42 17.38
C THR A 987 53.58 2.05 16.48
N GLY A 988 53.19 2.99 15.62
CA GLY A 988 52.04 2.82 14.72
C GLY A 988 52.31 3.41 13.34
N THR A 989 51.27 3.45 12.51
CA THR A 989 51.32 4.06 11.17
C THR A 989 50.16 5.04 11.02
N VAL A 990 50.45 6.31 10.77
CA VAL A 990 49.45 7.33 10.43
C VAL A 990 49.18 7.26 8.93
N ILE A 991 47.91 7.17 8.54
CA ILE A 991 47.48 7.29 7.15
C ILE A 991 46.61 8.55 7.03
N ARG A 992 46.94 9.43 6.07
CA ARG A 992 46.32 10.75 5.91
C ARG A 992 45.65 10.92 4.54
N TRP A 993 44.45 11.50 4.55
CA TRP A 993 43.70 12.00 3.41
C TRP A 993 43.31 13.46 3.69
N GLY A 994 44.12 14.41 3.23
CA GLY A 994 43.97 15.84 3.52
C GLY A 994 44.03 16.11 5.03
N SER A 995 42.95 16.67 5.59
CA SER A 995 42.81 16.92 7.04
C SER A 995 42.31 15.70 7.84
N LEU A 996 41.92 14.60 7.17
CA LEU A 996 41.54 13.35 7.82
C LEU A 996 42.80 12.51 8.06
N SER A 997 43.02 12.07 9.30
CA SER A 997 44.09 11.12 9.61
C SER A 997 43.59 9.98 10.50
N THR A 998 44.06 8.78 10.23
CA THR A 998 43.82 7.59 11.06
C THR A 998 45.16 6.99 11.50
N ILE A 999 45.21 6.40 12.70
CA ILE A 999 46.40 5.73 13.23
C ILE A 999 46.12 4.24 13.32
N LEU A 1000 46.98 3.45 12.65
CA LEU A 1000 46.99 1.99 12.68
C LEU A 1000 48.05 1.49 13.66
N ARG A 1001 47.68 0.50 14.47
CA ARG A 1001 48.64 -0.24 15.30
C ARG A 1001 49.40 -1.30 14.50
N GLN A 1002 50.49 -1.81 15.07
CA GLN A 1002 51.18 -2.98 14.53
C GLN A 1002 50.33 -4.26 14.49
N ASP A 1003 49.26 -4.35 15.29
CA ASP A 1003 48.33 -5.49 15.28
C ASP A 1003 47.22 -5.38 14.22
N GLY A 1004 47.23 -4.31 13.41
CA GLY A 1004 46.26 -4.09 12.34
C GLY A 1004 44.89 -3.61 12.82
N SER A 1005 44.74 -3.15 14.06
CA SER A 1005 43.52 -2.49 14.55
C SER A 1005 43.57 -0.97 14.39
N ILE A 1006 42.41 -0.35 14.18
CA ILE A 1006 42.27 1.11 14.13
C ILE A 1006 42.13 1.64 15.54
N GLU A 1007 43.12 2.43 15.97
CA GLU A 1007 43.16 2.99 17.31
C GLU A 1007 42.59 4.41 17.36
N ARG A 1008 42.76 5.21 16.30
CA ARG A 1008 42.44 6.64 16.36
C ARG A 1008 42.02 7.22 15.01
N PHE A 1009 40.99 8.08 15.02
CA PHE A 1009 40.75 9.10 13.99
C PHE A 1009 41.09 10.47 14.58
N VAL A 1010 41.91 11.27 13.90
CA VAL A 1010 42.28 12.62 14.33
C VAL A 1010 41.89 13.63 13.26
N GLY A 1011 40.97 14.53 13.66
CA GLY A 1011 40.60 15.76 12.97
C GLY A 1011 39.64 15.58 11.80
N TYR A 1012 38.56 16.37 11.75
CA TYR A 1012 38.01 16.77 10.45
C TYR A 1012 37.06 17.98 10.41
N ARG A 1013 37.30 18.84 9.40
CA ARG A 1013 36.31 19.67 8.68
C ARG A 1013 36.40 19.23 7.21
N TYR A 1014 35.30 18.72 6.64
CA TYR A 1014 35.18 18.44 5.20
C TYR A 1014 34.96 19.76 4.48
N GLU A 1015 35.73 20.03 3.44
CA GLU A 1015 35.44 21.13 2.50
C GLU A 1015 34.58 20.66 1.31
N GLY A 1016 34.00 19.45 1.37
CA GLY A 1016 32.93 19.00 0.48
C GLY A 1016 31.57 18.94 1.19
N GLU A 1017 30.53 18.44 0.52
CA GLU A 1017 29.12 18.45 1.01
C GLU A 1017 28.76 17.35 2.05
N GLY A 1018 29.72 16.60 2.60
CA GLY A 1018 29.49 15.53 3.59
C GLY A 1018 30.08 15.80 4.97
N GLU A 1019 29.26 15.81 6.03
CA GLU A 1019 29.71 15.99 7.41
C GLU A 1019 29.84 14.62 8.14
N MET A 1020 30.95 14.39 8.84
CA MET A 1020 31.15 13.20 9.68
C MET A 1020 30.52 13.42 11.06
N ARG A 1021 29.65 12.52 11.50
CA ARG A 1021 28.92 12.62 12.78
C ARG A 1021 29.00 11.32 13.57
N THR A 1022 28.95 11.39 14.90
CA THR A 1022 28.66 10.19 15.71
C THR A 1022 27.24 9.68 15.38
N ILE A 1023 26.91 8.41 15.64
CA ILE A 1023 25.53 7.92 15.46
C ILE A 1023 24.50 8.77 16.22
N SER A 1024 24.88 9.27 17.38
CA SER A 1024 24.09 10.19 18.21
C SER A 1024 24.03 11.63 17.68
N GLY A 1025 24.74 11.98 16.60
CA GLY A 1025 24.66 13.29 15.94
C GLY A 1025 25.66 14.35 16.39
N LEU A 1026 26.68 14.00 17.18
CA LEU A 1026 27.73 14.95 17.59
C LEU A 1026 28.65 15.28 16.40
N THR A 1027 28.82 16.57 16.07
CA THR A 1027 29.69 17.06 15.00
C THR A 1027 30.62 18.19 15.45
N VAL A 1028 31.68 18.44 14.68
CA VAL A 1028 32.54 19.63 14.85
C VAL A 1028 31.72 20.86 14.47
N GLY A 1029 31.54 21.79 15.41
CA GLY A 1029 30.54 22.87 15.27
C GLY A 1029 29.40 22.79 16.29
N THR A 1030 29.25 21.66 16.99
CA THR A 1030 28.25 21.50 18.05
C THR A 1030 28.66 22.30 19.28
N THR A 1031 27.73 23.08 19.87
CA THR A 1031 27.98 23.78 21.14
C THR A 1031 28.04 22.78 22.30
N LEU A 1032 28.71 23.13 23.40
CA LEU A 1032 28.73 22.25 24.57
C LEU A 1032 27.32 22.00 25.17
N GLU A 1033 26.41 22.96 25.04
CA GLU A 1033 25.02 22.82 25.50
C GLU A 1033 24.25 21.82 24.64
N ASP A 1034 24.38 21.90 23.32
CA ASP A 1034 23.80 20.92 22.40
C ASP A 1034 24.40 19.52 22.60
N ALA A 1035 25.72 19.44 22.84
CA ALA A 1035 26.38 18.18 23.17
C ALA A 1035 25.82 17.58 24.48
N GLN A 1036 25.51 18.40 25.49
CA GLN A 1036 24.87 17.94 26.72
C GLN A 1036 23.43 17.47 26.49
N ALA A 1037 22.70 18.07 25.54
CA ALA A 1037 21.36 17.64 25.13
C ALA A 1037 21.38 16.32 24.34
N LEU A 1038 22.41 16.08 23.52
CA LEU A 1038 22.61 14.82 22.79
C LEU A 1038 22.94 13.64 23.72
N TYR A 1039 23.56 13.90 24.87
CA TYR A 1039 23.94 12.87 25.85
C TYR A 1039 23.43 13.20 27.26
N PRO A 1040 22.12 13.12 27.52
CA PRO A 1040 21.52 13.54 28.80
C PRO A 1040 21.93 12.66 29.99
N SER A 1041 22.44 11.46 29.73
CA SER A 1041 22.97 10.52 30.73
C SER A 1041 24.49 10.65 30.96
N SER A 1042 25.15 11.62 30.34
CA SER A 1042 26.59 11.89 30.45
C SER A 1042 26.82 13.30 30.97
N ILE A 1043 28.01 13.56 31.49
CA ILE A 1043 28.44 14.87 31.99
C ILE A 1043 29.40 15.46 30.96
N VAL A 1044 29.03 16.55 30.30
CA VAL A 1044 29.93 17.31 29.44
C VAL A 1044 30.60 18.41 30.28
N THR A 1045 31.93 18.38 30.38
CA THR A 1045 32.72 19.39 31.12
C THR A 1045 33.89 19.87 30.28
N THR A 1046 34.42 21.06 30.57
CA THR A 1046 35.67 21.55 29.98
C THR A 1046 36.85 21.38 30.92
N SER A 1047 38.05 21.33 30.35
CA SER A 1047 39.33 21.33 31.06
C SER A 1047 40.40 21.97 30.20
N THR A 1048 41.48 22.46 30.79
CA THR A 1048 42.60 23.07 30.07
C THR A 1048 43.84 22.18 30.27
N LEU A 1049 44.49 21.78 29.18
CA LEU A 1049 45.73 21.01 29.21
C LEU A 1049 46.92 21.87 29.65
N ASP A 1050 48.01 21.23 30.07
CA ASP A 1050 49.25 21.91 30.53
C ASP A 1050 49.89 22.82 29.45
N ASP A 1051 49.56 22.59 28.18
CA ASP A 1051 50.01 23.41 27.04
C ASP A 1051 49.10 24.62 26.76
N GLY A 1052 48.05 24.83 27.57
CA GLY A 1052 47.10 25.94 27.46
C GLY A 1052 45.92 25.69 26.53
N THR A 1053 45.73 24.46 26.04
CA THR A 1053 44.63 24.10 25.13
C THR A 1053 43.36 23.77 25.91
N ASP A 1054 42.24 24.42 25.58
CA ASP A 1054 40.93 24.09 26.14
C ASP A 1054 40.31 22.88 25.42
N ILE A 1055 39.89 21.90 26.22
CA ILE A 1055 39.27 20.66 25.78
C ILE A 1055 37.92 20.45 26.45
N TYR A 1056 37.02 19.71 25.80
CA TYR A 1056 35.83 19.15 26.42
C TYR A 1056 36.07 17.67 26.75
N LEU A 1057 35.40 17.21 27.79
CA LEU A 1057 35.37 15.84 28.28
C LEU A 1057 33.91 15.43 28.39
N LEU A 1058 33.54 14.37 27.68
CA LEU A 1058 32.24 13.72 27.84
C LEU A 1058 32.44 12.54 28.78
N LEU A 1059 31.94 12.67 30.01
CA LEU A 1059 32.12 11.71 31.08
C LEU A 1059 30.86 10.87 31.28
N ARG A 1060 31.01 9.58 31.57
CA ARG A 1060 29.88 8.74 31.98
C ARG A 1060 29.39 9.18 33.36
N SER A 1061 28.10 9.47 33.50
CA SER A 1061 27.53 10.00 34.74
C SER A 1061 27.72 9.05 35.95
N ALA A 1062 27.69 7.73 35.71
CA ALA A 1062 27.78 6.71 36.76
C ALA A 1062 29.15 6.63 37.46
N ASP A 1063 30.26 6.86 36.76
CA ASP A 1063 31.62 6.63 37.29
C ASP A 1063 32.67 7.65 36.84
N ARG A 1064 32.22 8.76 36.21
CA ARG A 1064 33.06 9.87 35.74
C ARG A 1064 34.16 9.46 34.74
N ARG A 1065 34.09 8.27 34.13
CA ARG A 1065 35.05 7.86 33.09
C ARG A 1065 34.84 8.69 31.83
N THR A 1066 35.93 9.19 31.25
CA THR A 1066 35.89 9.86 29.95
C THR A 1066 35.49 8.88 28.86
N LEU A 1067 34.58 9.29 27.99
CA LEU A 1067 34.07 8.52 26.86
C LEU A 1067 34.59 9.13 25.55
N LEU A 1068 34.46 10.46 25.43
CA LEU A 1068 35.01 11.27 24.35
C LEU A 1068 35.72 12.48 24.92
N TRP A 1069 36.69 13.01 24.18
CA TRP A 1069 37.31 14.29 24.47
C TRP A 1069 37.73 15.01 23.19
N GLY A 1070 37.96 16.31 23.25
CA GLY A 1070 38.52 17.02 22.11
C GLY A 1070 38.62 18.51 22.34
N SER A 1071 39.24 19.23 21.39
CA SER A 1071 39.47 20.66 21.53
C SER A 1071 38.17 21.45 21.44
N VAL A 1072 38.13 22.59 22.12
CA VAL A 1072 37.03 23.55 22.07
C VAL A 1072 37.60 24.92 21.71
N ASP A 1073 36.79 25.70 21.00
CA ASP A 1073 37.06 27.13 20.79
C ASP A 1073 36.90 27.89 22.12
N GLY A 1074 37.82 28.82 22.42
CA GLY A 1074 37.79 29.71 23.59
C GLY A 1074 36.81 30.90 23.47
N SER A 1075 35.77 30.80 22.65
CA SER A 1075 34.73 31.82 22.47
C SER A 1075 33.68 31.79 23.59
N GLU A 1076 32.84 32.84 23.70
CA GLU A 1076 31.80 32.94 24.74
C GLU A 1076 30.77 31.78 24.70
N LEU A 1077 30.63 31.12 23.56
CA LEU A 1077 29.86 29.89 23.36
C LEU A 1077 30.81 28.82 22.84
N PRO A 1078 31.50 28.08 23.72
CA PRO A 1078 32.54 27.15 23.29
C PRO A 1078 31.97 26.06 22.38
N VAL A 1079 32.57 25.95 21.19
CA VAL A 1079 32.18 25.01 20.14
C VAL A 1079 33.21 23.91 20.00
N ILE A 1080 32.75 22.67 19.82
CA ILE A 1080 33.62 21.51 19.64
C ILE A 1080 34.39 21.64 18.32
N THR A 1081 35.71 21.64 18.39
CA THR A 1081 36.63 21.75 17.23
C THR A 1081 37.32 20.44 16.86
N GLY A 1082 37.22 19.41 17.71
CA GLY A 1082 37.69 18.06 17.40
C GLY A 1082 37.03 17.01 18.30
N ILE A 1083 36.94 15.76 17.87
CA ILE A 1083 36.31 14.65 18.61
C ILE A 1083 37.29 13.48 18.65
N ASN A 1084 37.63 12.97 19.84
CA ASN A 1084 38.55 11.85 20.07
C ASN A 1084 37.91 10.82 21.01
N SER A 1085 38.17 9.54 20.77
CA SER A 1085 37.80 8.44 21.68
C SER A 1085 38.71 8.36 22.91
N TYR A 1086 38.24 7.73 23.99
CA TYR A 1086 39.02 7.49 25.21
C TYR A 1086 39.55 6.05 25.30
N ARG A 1087 40.80 5.87 25.78
CA ARG A 1087 41.27 4.84 26.78
C ARG A 1087 42.83 4.74 26.80
N PRO A 1088 43.47 3.89 27.63
CA PRO A 1088 43.94 4.19 28.97
C PRO A 1088 45.45 3.88 29.06
N CYS A 1089 46.35 4.85 28.87
CA CYS A 1089 47.68 4.64 29.43
C CYS A 1089 47.47 4.75 30.96
N ASP A 1090 47.74 3.69 31.72
CA ASP A 1090 47.62 3.66 33.19
C ASP A 1090 48.55 4.70 33.84
N ARG A 1091 48.11 5.96 33.80
CA ARG A 1091 48.53 7.20 34.46
C ARG A 1091 47.73 8.29 33.75
N GLY A 1092 46.64 8.74 34.35
CA GLY A 1092 45.83 9.83 33.81
C GLY A 1092 46.65 11.11 33.62
N PRO A 1093 46.16 12.07 32.81
CA PRO A 1093 46.67 13.44 32.86
C PRO A 1093 46.32 14.13 34.19
N PHE A 1094 45.42 13.55 34.99
CA PHE A 1094 45.13 13.96 36.36
C PHE A 1094 45.64 12.89 37.32
N GLY A 1095 46.75 13.20 37.99
CA GLY A 1095 47.09 12.56 39.25
C GLY A 1095 46.18 13.14 40.33
N ASP A 1096 45.49 12.25 41.04
CA ASP A 1096 44.42 12.46 42.03
C ASP A 1096 43.10 13.09 41.54
#